data_AF-A0A9W8CRE6-F1
#
_entry.id   AF-A0A9W8CRE6-F1
#
_cell.length_a   1.000
_cell.length_b   1.000
_cell.length_c   1.000
_cell.angle_alpha   90.00
_cell.angle_beta   90.00
_cell.angle_gamma   90.00
#
_symmetry.space_group_name_H-M   'P 1'
#
loop_
_entity.id
_entity.type
_entity.pdbx_description
1 polymer ?
#
loop_
_entity_poly.entity_id
_entity_poly.type
_entity_poly.pdbx_seq_one_letter_code
_entity_poly.pdbx_strand_id
1 'polypeptide(L)'
;MSDNQLKILVIGSGGREHALAWALAKSSRVSKVYVAPGNGGTATAGDKISNVAIGHSKSDFPALVEFACANEVGLVIPGPEQPLVDGITDAFKKVGIATFGPSAKAAAIEGSKAFSKDFMRKHGIPTAAYGNFRDYEQACAFVQAADFDVVIKASGLAAGKGVLMPTSKAEALQALKAVMVDREFGAAGDEVVVEELLVGQEISVLALSDGYTVASFPAAQDHKRAHDGDKGPNTGGMGAYAPAPVATAQLMQQLHATVLQPSVDGMRRDGFPFVGCLFTGFMLTADGPKVLEYNCRFGDPETEVVLPLLADGCDLAEVFLAAAEGRLDAVGLSFRAGFAATVVMASEGYPGAYPKGRAIAFGETAPGTQVFHAGTRRTGGAVETSGGRVLAVTGVGAGLQDALDRAYGGVRAIAFEGAFYRSDIGHRAIEHLRQQQQGGSGGAGLSYADAGVDIDAGNRLVDLIKPIVRATRRAGTDSDIGGFGGVFDLRATGYADPVLVSATDGVGTKLKIAHEMGVHDSVGIDLVAMQVNDIVVQGAEPLLFQDYYACGRLDVEAARDFVRGVADGCVAAGCALIGGETAEMPGLYAGGDYDVAGFAVGAVERSDMLPRTADIAAGDVVVGLASSGVHSNGFSLVRTVVARAGLGFASACPWQPDVSLGRALLTPTRIYVQALLPLVRRRLVKGMAHITGGGFTDNIPRVLPPHVGVDVDAARWALPPVFRWLKRAGGIAADEMARTFNCGIGMALVVAAEHAADVVQALNASGETAAVIGSVVPYAAGPAAERVVVRNTEGW
;
A
#
# COMPACT_ATOMS: atom_id res chain seq x y z
N MET A 1 11.86 20.89 -15.61
CA MET A 1 12.99 20.15 -16.20
C MET A 1 12.64 19.90 -17.65
N SER A 2 13.58 20.09 -18.57
CA SER A 2 13.36 20.01 -20.02
C SER A 2 12.66 18.73 -20.44
N ASP A 3 11.78 18.87 -21.42
CA ASP A 3 10.89 17.90 -22.08
C ASP A 3 11.68 16.78 -22.82
N ASN A 4 12.61 16.12 -22.15
CA ASN A 4 13.48 15.11 -22.77
C ASN A 4 12.73 13.78 -22.81
N GLN A 5 12.18 13.44 -23.98
CA GLN A 5 11.46 12.19 -24.19
C GLN A 5 12.39 10.98 -24.04
N LEU A 6 12.01 10.04 -23.17
CA LEU A 6 12.75 8.84 -22.80
C LEU A 6 13.01 7.93 -24.03
N LYS A 7 14.25 7.49 -24.20
CA LYS A 7 14.65 6.44 -25.14
C LYS A 7 14.98 5.17 -24.35
N ILE A 8 14.43 4.04 -24.77
CA ILE A 8 14.53 2.75 -24.06
C ILE A 8 15.26 1.74 -24.93
N LEU A 9 16.12 0.91 -24.32
CA LEU A 9 16.75 -0.25 -24.98
C LEU A 9 16.25 -1.55 -24.33
N VAL A 10 15.52 -2.36 -25.09
CA VAL A 10 15.09 -3.71 -24.71
C VAL A 10 16.09 -4.73 -25.27
N ILE A 11 16.58 -5.64 -24.44
CA ILE A 11 17.55 -6.67 -24.83
C ILE A 11 16.82 -8.00 -25.02
N GLY A 12 16.99 -8.63 -26.18
CA GLY A 12 16.41 -9.93 -26.54
C GLY A 12 15.74 -9.93 -27.91
N SER A 13 15.03 -11.00 -28.21
CA SER A 13 14.48 -11.27 -29.56
C SER A 13 13.23 -12.15 -29.57
N GLY A 14 12.66 -12.48 -28.42
CA GLY A 14 11.48 -13.33 -28.26
C GLY A 14 10.14 -12.58 -28.31
N GLY A 15 9.07 -13.31 -28.02
CA GLY A 15 7.70 -12.77 -27.97
C GLY A 15 7.54 -11.80 -26.80
N ARG A 16 8.12 -12.15 -25.65
CA ARG A 16 8.23 -11.30 -24.47
C ARG A 16 8.84 -9.94 -24.78
N GLU A 17 9.98 -9.89 -25.49
CA GLU A 17 10.62 -8.62 -25.82
C GLU A 17 9.78 -7.79 -26.80
N HIS A 18 9.05 -8.44 -27.72
CA HIS A 18 8.09 -7.75 -28.56
C HIS A 18 6.93 -7.17 -27.73
N ALA A 19 6.35 -7.95 -26.82
CA ALA A 19 5.27 -7.48 -25.94
C ALA A 19 5.70 -6.33 -25.03
N LEU A 20 6.93 -6.38 -24.49
CA LEU A 20 7.54 -5.28 -23.73
C LEU A 20 7.69 -4.04 -24.61
N ALA A 21 8.31 -4.17 -25.79
CA ALA A 21 8.50 -3.04 -26.69
C ALA A 21 7.17 -2.40 -27.13
N TRP A 22 6.16 -3.23 -27.42
CA TRP A 22 4.80 -2.80 -27.74
C TRP A 22 4.16 -2.02 -26.59
N ALA A 23 4.25 -2.52 -25.35
CA ALA A 23 3.65 -1.87 -24.20
C ALA A 23 4.35 -0.53 -23.87
N LEU A 24 5.68 -0.49 -23.94
CA LEU A 24 6.48 0.70 -23.67
C LEU A 24 6.26 1.80 -24.71
N ALA A 25 6.08 1.44 -25.99
CA ALA A 25 5.84 2.40 -27.06
C ALA A 25 4.52 3.19 -26.90
N LYS A 26 3.57 2.68 -26.10
CA LYS A 26 2.31 3.39 -25.80
C LYS A 26 2.51 4.62 -24.91
N SER A 27 3.58 4.67 -24.12
CA SER A 27 3.88 5.82 -23.27
C SER A 27 4.08 7.09 -24.11
N SER A 28 3.45 8.19 -23.69
CA SER A 28 3.66 9.51 -24.29
C SER A 28 5.06 10.06 -23.97
N ARG A 29 5.69 9.58 -22.89
CA ARG A 29 7.04 9.97 -22.47
C ARG A 29 8.13 9.29 -23.28
N VAL A 30 7.81 8.22 -24.01
CA VAL A 30 8.78 7.45 -24.80
C VAL A 30 8.83 7.96 -26.23
N SER A 31 10.01 8.38 -26.68
CA SER A 31 10.30 8.78 -28.07
C SER A 31 10.69 7.59 -28.94
N LYS A 32 11.50 6.67 -28.39
CA LYS A 32 12.03 5.52 -29.12
C LYS A 32 12.24 4.31 -28.21
N VAL A 33 11.94 3.13 -28.72
CA VAL A 33 12.27 1.82 -28.14
C VAL A 33 13.18 1.07 -29.12
N TYR A 34 14.44 0.93 -28.75
CA TYR A 34 15.41 0.10 -29.44
C TYR A 34 15.30 -1.35 -28.94
N VAL A 35 15.39 -2.33 -29.83
CA VAL A 35 15.37 -3.76 -29.46
C VAL A 35 16.62 -4.45 -30.02
N ALA A 36 17.43 -5.07 -29.16
CA ALA A 36 18.71 -5.67 -29.54
C ALA A 36 18.76 -7.19 -29.26
N PRO A 37 18.82 -8.08 -30.28
CA PRO A 37 18.76 -7.77 -31.72
C PRO A 37 17.33 -7.56 -32.26
N GLY A 38 16.30 -7.86 -31.46
CA GLY A 38 14.91 -7.89 -31.92
C GLY A 38 14.63 -9.03 -32.91
N ASN A 39 13.46 -8.97 -33.55
CA ASN A 39 12.98 -9.98 -34.49
C ASN A 39 12.20 -9.37 -35.66
N GLY A 40 11.62 -10.21 -36.51
CA GLY A 40 10.86 -9.78 -37.68
C GLY A 40 9.68 -8.86 -37.37
N GLY A 41 9.04 -9.01 -36.21
CA GLY A 41 7.89 -8.20 -35.81
C GLY A 41 8.28 -6.86 -35.19
N THR A 42 9.28 -6.82 -34.31
CA THR A 42 9.78 -5.57 -33.72
C THR A 42 10.39 -4.63 -34.76
N ALA A 43 10.82 -5.14 -35.91
CA ALA A 43 11.25 -4.35 -37.06
C ALA A 43 10.12 -3.53 -37.73
N THR A 44 8.85 -3.85 -37.44
CA THR A 44 7.67 -3.22 -38.05
C THR A 44 6.60 -2.80 -37.05
N ALA A 45 6.89 -2.86 -35.74
CA ALA A 45 5.92 -2.64 -34.66
C ALA A 45 5.62 -1.15 -34.38
N GLY A 46 5.49 -0.34 -35.44
CA GLY A 46 5.20 1.10 -35.37
C GLY A 46 6.43 2.00 -35.32
N ASP A 47 6.20 3.31 -35.37
CA ASP A 47 7.25 4.31 -35.63
C ASP A 47 8.27 4.45 -34.48
N LYS A 48 7.84 4.15 -33.26
CA LYS A 48 8.69 4.25 -32.06
C LYS A 48 9.62 3.06 -31.88
N ILE A 49 9.39 1.92 -32.53
CA ILE A 49 10.15 0.69 -32.29
C ILE A 49 11.14 0.44 -33.43
N SER A 50 12.37 0.02 -33.12
CA SER A 50 13.34 -0.37 -34.14
C SER A 50 14.37 -1.37 -33.60
N ASN A 51 14.80 -2.28 -34.46
CA ASN A 51 15.85 -3.24 -34.12
C ASN A 51 17.24 -2.61 -34.19
N VAL A 52 18.15 -3.14 -33.39
CA VAL A 52 19.58 -2.80 -33.39
C VAL A 52 20.36 -4.08 -33.66
N ALA A 53 21.25 -4.08 -34.66
CA ALA A 53 21.99 -5.28 -35.07
C ALA A 53 23.18 -5.60 -34.13
N ILE A 54 22.91 -5.69 -32.83
CA ILE A 54 23.86 -6.09 -31.79
C ILE A 54 23.26 -7.29 -31.06
N GLY A 55 24.09 -8.30 -30.80
CA GLY A 55 23.68 -9.46 -30.00
C GLY A 55 23.44 -9.10 -28.53
N HIS A 56 23.18 -10.12 -27.72
CA HIS A 56 22.97 -9.97 -26.28
C HIS A 56 23.86 -10.92 -25.47
N SER A 57 24.89 -11.48 -26.08
CA SER A 57 25.88 -12.27 -25.36
C SER A 57 26.78 -11.37 -24.52
N LYS A 58 27.46 -11.94 -23.52
CA LYS A 58 28.41 -11.19 -22.68
C LYS A 58 29.48 -10.43 -23.47
N SER A 59 29.92 -10.95 -24.62
CA SER A 59 30.87 -10.25 -25.51
C SER A 59 30.28 -9.03 -26.21
N ASP A 60 28.96 -8.91 -26.29
CA ASP A 60 28.27 -7.79 -26.93
C ASP A 60 28.04 -6.60 -25.97
N PHE A 61 28.22 -6.78 -24.66
CA PHE A 61 27.93 -5.73 -23.67
C PHE A 61 28.67 -4.42 -23.92
N PRO A 62 29.96 -4.40 -24.30
CA PRO A 62 30.64 -3.14 -24.64
C PRO A 62 29.96 -2.39 -25.79
N ALA A 63 29.56 -3.11 -26.85
CA ALA A 63 28.89 -2.52 -28.00
C ALA A 63 27.47 -2.02 -27.65
N LEU A 64 26.74 -2.75 -26.80
CA LEU A 64 25.43 -2.32 -26.29
C LEU A 64 25.54 -1.04 -25.44
N VAL A 65 26.55 -0.95 -24.58
CA VAL A 65 26.82 0.25 -23.75
C VAL A 65 27.20 1.43 -24.63
N GLU A 66 28.11 1.25 -25.59
CA GLU A 66 28.50 2.29 -26.54
C GLU A 66 27.30 2.81 -27.34
N PHE A 67 26.48 1.89 -27.87
CA PHE A 67 25.26 2.24 -28.58
C PHE A 67 24.30 3.04 -27.70
N ALA A 68 24.07 2.60 -26.46
CA ALA A 68 23.16 3.26 -25.54
C ALA A 68 23.62 4.67 -25.18
N CYS A 69 24.92 4.87 -24.92
CA CYS A 69 25.50 6.19 -24.68
C CYS A 69 25.37 7.09 -25.92
N ALA A 70 25.72 6.58 -27.11
CA ALA A 70 25.65 7.35 -28.36
C ALA A 70 24.22 7.77 -28.73
N ASN A 71 23.22 7.00 -28.30
CA ASN A 71 21.81 7.27 -28.61
C ASN A 71 21.04 7.90 -27.45
N GLU A 72 21.70 8.23 -26.33
CA GLU A 72 21.10 8.81 -25.11
C GLU A 72 19.96 7.95 -24.54
N VAL A 73 20.18 6.63 -24.47
CA VAL A 73 19.24 5.71 -23.84
C VAL A 73 19.16 6.02 -22.34
N GLY A 74 17.94 6.27 -21.85
CA GLY A 74 17.68 6.57 -20.44
C GLY A 74 17.27 5.36 -19.60
N LEU A 75 16.84 4.27 -20.24
CA LEU A 75 16.43 3.05 -19.55
C LEU A 75 16.77 1.79 -20.37
N VAL A 76 17.35 0.78 -19.72
CA VAL A 76 17.64 -0.54 -20.31
C VAL A 76 16.79 -1.62 -19.64
N ILE A 77 16.25 -2.55 -20.44
CA ILE A 77 15.39 -3.65 -19.96
C ILE A 77 15.91 -4.97 -20.54
N PRO A 78 16.66 -5.76 -19.75
CA PRO A 78 17.05 -7.11 -20.14
C PRO A 78 15.86 -8.07 -20.12
N GLY A 79 15.49 -8.61 -21.27
CA GLY A 79 14.41 -9.59 -21.40
C GLY A 79 14.79 -11.01 -20.97
N PRO A 80 15.85 -11.62 -21.54
CA PRO A 80 16.28 -12.97 -21.18
C PRO A 80 17.15 -13.02 -19.92
N GLU A 81 17.21 -14.21 -19.32
CA GLU A 81 17.91 -14.49 -18.07
C GLU A 81 19.44 -14.50 -18.23
N GLN A 82 19.95 -15.00 -19.36
CA GLN A 82 21.40 -15.19 -19.54
C GLN A 82 22.18 -13.86 -19.45
N PRO A 83 21.76 -12.75 -20.09
CA PRO A 83 22.43 -11.46 -19.92
C PRO A 83 22.42 -10.93 -18.49
N LEU A 84 21.37 -11.20 -17.70
CA LEU A 84 21.28 -10.81 -16.30
C LEU A 84 22.31 -11.57 -15.46
N VAL A 85 22.39 -12.89 -15.64
CA VAL A 85 23.40 -13.74 -14.98
C VAL A 85 24.82 -13.35 -15.39
N ASP A 86 25.03 -12.95 -16.65
CA ASP A 86 26.32 -12.49 -17.16
C ASP A 86 26.71 -11.07 -16.69
N GLY A 87 25.79 -10.34 -16.05
CA GLY A 87 26.04 -9.03 -15.44
C GLY A 87 25.79 -7.83 -16.35
N ILE A 88 24.82 -7.89 -17.27
CA ILE A 88 24.47 -6.77 -18.15
C ILE A 88 24.05 -5.53 -17.35
N THR A 89 23.30 -5.71 -16.26
CA THR A 89 22.88 -4.64 -15.35
C THR A 89 24.09 -3.92 -14.75
N ASP A 90 25.11 -4.67 -14.34
CA ASP A 90 26.31 -4.11 -13.74
C ASP A 90 27.16 -3.36 -14.79
N ALA A 91 27.09 -3.77 -16.07
CA ALA A 91 27.74 -3.06 -17.17
C ALA A 91 27.11 -1.67 -17.42
N PHE A 92 25.78 -1.58 -17.45
CA PHE A 92 25.07 -0.32 -17.66
C PHE A 92 25.11 0.62 -16.44
N LYS A 93 25.03 0.07 -15.22
CA LYS A 93 25.16 0.87 -14.00
C LYS A 93 26.49 1.62 -13.91
N LYS A 94 27.59 1.03 -14.41
CA LYS A 94 28.93 1.68 -14.43
C LYS A 94 28.98 2.96 -15.25
N VAL A 95 28.12 3.10 -16.25
CA VAL A 95 28.03 4.31 -17.09
C VAL A 95 26.84 5.20 -16.72
N GLY A 96 26.15 4.91 -15.62
CA GLY A 96 25.06 5.73 -15.09
C GLY A 96 23.72 5.59 -15.82
N ILE A 97 23.51 4.52 -16.60
CA ILE A 97 22.24 4.29 -17.30
C ILE A 97 21.33 3.42 -16.42
N ALA A 98 20.10 3.89 -16.18
CA ALA A 98 19.11 3.16 -15.41
C ALA A 98 18.79 1.81 -16.09
N THR A 99 18.73 0.73 -15.30
CA THR A 99 18.47 -0.61 -15.81
C THR A 99 17.40 -1.29 -14.96
N PHE A 100 16.28 -1.66 -15.58
CA PHE A 100 15.24 -2.47 -14.96
C PHE A 100 15.61 -3.96 -15.10
N GLY A 101 16.43 -4.44 -14.17
CA GLY A 101 16.90 -5.81 -14.14
C GLY A 101 17.85 -6.05 -12.96
N PRO A 102 17.92 -7.28 -12.43
CA PRO A 102 18.72 -7.57 -11.24
C PRO A 102 20.22 -7.50 -11.56
N SER A 103 21.04 -7.29 -10.53
CA SER A 103 22.50 -7.49 -10.63
C SER A 103 22.82 -8.97 -10.89
N ALA A 104 24.04 -9.29 -11.36
CA ALA A 104 24.45 -10.69 -11.54
C ALA A 104 24.31 -11.50 -10.25
N LYS A 105 24.60 -10.87 -9.10
CA LYS A 105 24.48 -11.50 -7.78
C LYS A 105 23.03 -11.82 -7.41
N ALA A 106 22.09 -10.92 -7.70
CA ALA A 106 20.67 -11.16 -7.46
C ALA A 106 20.07 -12.14 -8.49
N ALA A 107 20.54 -12.12 -9.74
CA ALA A 107 20.13 -13.06 -10.79
C ALA A 107 20.51 -14.52 -10.50
N ALA A 108 21.41 -14.77 -9.55
CA ALA A 108 21.73 -16.12 -9.06
C ALA A 108 20.51 -16.88 -8.51
N ILE A 109 19.44 -16.17 -8.12
CA ILE A 109 18.18 -16.78 -7.67
C ILE A 109 17.53 -17.67 -8.75
N GLU A 110 17.75 -17.35 -10.04
CA GLU A 110 17.39 -18.20 -11.20
C GLU A 110 18.60 -19.02 -11.67
N GLY A 111 19.80 -18.41 -11.67
CA GLY A 111 21.02 -19.03 -12.20
C GLY A 111 21.49 -20.29 -11.46
N SER A 112 21.08 -20.48 -10.19
CA SER A 112 21.36 -21.69 -9.41
C SER A 112 20.13 -22.10 -8.59
N LYS A 113 19.56 -23.28 -8.92
CA LYS A 113 18.43 -23.83 -8.17
C LYS A 113 18.82 -24.23 -6.74
N ALA A 114 20.04 -24.70 -6.54
CA ALA A 114 20.55 -25.00 -5.21
C ALA A 114 20.59 -23.75 -4.32
N PHE A 115 21.15 -22.65 -4.84
CA PHE A 115 21.14 -21.35 -4.16
C PHE A 115 19.72 -20.88 -3.85
N SER A 116 18.81 -21.00 -4.81
CA SER A 116 17.39 -20.63 -4.67
C SER A 116 16.71 -21.36 -3.51
N LYS A 117 16.94 -22.67 -3.38
CA LYS A 117 16.41 -23.49 -2.30
C LYS A 117 17.01 -23.15 -0.94
N ASP A 118 18.33 -22.95 -0.88
CA ASP A 118 19.00 -22.55 0.36
C ASP A 118 18.58 -21.14 0.81
N PHE A 119 18.36 -20.23 -0.15
CA PHE A 119 17.77 -18.92 0.10
C PHE A 119 16.36 -19.03 0.70
N MET A 120 15.49 -19.83 0.09
CA MET A 120 14.12 -20.03 0.58
C MET A 120 14.12 -20.60 2.00
N ARG A 121 14.94 -21.63 2.26
CA ARG A 121 15.09 -22.22 3.60
C ARG A 121 15.57 -21.18 4.62
N LYS A 122 16.60 -20.40 4.28
CA LYS A 122 17.19 -19.38 5.16
C LYS A 122 16.18 -18.30 5.55
N HIS A 123 15.32 -17.89 4.63
CA HIS A 123 14.36 -16.79 4.85
C HIS A 123 12.93 -17.27 5.18
N GLY A 124 12.75 -18.58 5.44
CA GLY A 124 11.46 -19.14 5.84
C GLY A 124 10.39 -19.12 4.75
N ILE A 125 10.80 -19.15 3.48
CA ILE A 125 9.88 -19.13 2.33
C ILE A 125 9.40 -20.56 2.04
N PRO A 126 8.07 -20.81 1.97
CA PRO A 126 7.53 -22.13 1.70
C PRO A 126 7.97 -22.69 0.33
N THR A 127 8.59 -23.87 0.32
CA THR A 127 8.97 -24.61 -0.90
C THR A 127 8.95 -26.12 -0.63
N ALA A 128 9.08 -26.93 -1.68
CA ALA A 128 9.22 -28.39 -1.58
C ALA A 128 10.40 -28.78 -0.67
N ALA A 129 10.23 -29.81 0.15
CA ALA A 129 11.34 -30.39 0.90
C ALA A 129 12.46 -30.81 -0.07
N TYR A 130 13.72 -30.57 0.26
CA TYR A 130 14.82 -30.77 -0.70
C TYR A 130 16.17 -31.07 -0.04
N GLY A 131 17.10 -31.60 -0.84
CA GLY A 131 18.53 -31.65 -0.58
C GLY A 131 19.35 -31.27 -1.82
N ASN A 132 20.49 -30.59 -1.60
CA ASN A 132 21.45 -30.21 -2.63
C ASN A 132 22.67 -31.13 -2.56
N PHE A 133 23.10 -31.70 -3.70
CA PHE A 133 24.15 -32.72 -3.74
C PHE A 133 25.16 -32.47 -4.85
N ARG A 134 26.44 -32.60 -4.50
CA ARG A 134 27.58 -32.67 -5.45
C ARG A 134 28.22 -34.06 -5.51
N ASP A 135 27.85 -34.92 -4.56
CA ASP A 135 28.32 -36.30 -4.46
C ASP A 135 27.18 -37.25 -4.83
N TYR A 136 27.46 -38.15 -5.77
CA TYR A 136 26.47 -39.09 -6.31
C TYR A 136 25.93 -40.04 -5.24
N GLU A 137 26.81 -40.59 -4.39
CA GLU A 137 26.43 -41.55 -3.36
C GLU A 137 25.53 -40.91 -2.29
N GLN A 138 25.83 -39.68 -1.88
CA GLN A 138 24.96 -38.92 -0.97
C GLN A 138 23.58 -38.61 -1.58
N ALA A 139 23.52 -38.26 -2.87
CA ALA A 139 22.26 -38.05 -3.56
C ALA A 139 21.43 -39.34 -3.61
N CYS A 140 22.07 -40.49 -3.89
CA CYS A 140 21.44 -41.80 -3.88
C CYS A 140 20.93 -42.19 -2.49
N ALA A 141 21.71 -41.95 -1.44
CA ALA A 141 21.31 -42.21 -0.06
C ALA A 141 20.08 -41.37 0.33
N PHE A 142 20.03 -40.10 -0.08
CA PHE A 142 18.86 -39.24 0.16
C PHE A 142 17.60 -39.77 -0.55
N VAL A 143 17.68 -40.13 -1.83
CA VAL A 143 16.56 -40.74 -2.58
C VAL A 143 16.09 -42.04 -1.92
N GLN A 144 17.02 -42.87 -1.42
CA GLN A 144 16.67 -44.11 -0.73
C GLN A 144 15.97 -43.86 0.60
N ALA A 145 16.40 -42.84 1.36
CA ALA A 145 15.85 -42.49 2.66
C ALA A 145 14.54 -41.70 2.59
N ALA A 146 14.27 -41.00 1.47
CA ALA A 146 13.06 -40.18 1.31
C ALA A 146 11.77 -41.03 1.45
N ASP A 147 10.79 -40.47 2.17
CA ASP A 147 9.45 -40.99 2.39
C ASP A 147 8.40 -40.37 1.44
N PHE A 148 8.86 -39.58 0.47
CA PHE A 148 8.06 -38.94 -0.56
C PHE A 148 8.62 -39.22 -1.97
N ASP A 149 7.79 -39.01 -2.99
CA ASP A 149 8.20 -39.07 -4.40
C ASP A 149 9.10 -37.87 -4.74
N VAL A 150 10.12 -38.09 -5.58
CA VAL A 150 11.19 -37.12 -5.82
C VAL A 150 11.18 -36.54 -7.23
N VAL A 151 11.59 -35.29 -7.34
CA VAL A 151 11.95 -34.60 -8.59
C VAL A 151 13.44 -34.30 -8.54
N ILE A 152 14.15 -34.58 -9.63
CA ILE A 152 15.58 -34.32 -9.76
C ILE A 152 15.77 -33.14 -10.71
N LYS A 153 16.46 -32.10 -10.24
CA LYS A 153 16.74 -30.89 -11.00
C LYS A 153 18.24 -30.62 -11.07
N ALA A 154 18.76 -30.38 -12.27
CA ALA A 154 20.11 -29.84 -12.44
C ALA A 154 20.16 -28.40 -11.88
N SER A 155 21.20 -28.04 -11.12
CA SER A 155 21.31 -26.74 -10.44
C SER A 155 21.46 -25.59 -11.43
N GLY A 156 22.24 -25.76 -12.50
CA GLY A 156 22.50 -24.73 -13.50
C GLY A 156 21.36 -24.45 -14.49
N LEU A 157 21.57 -23.46 -15.37
CA LEU A 157 20.67 -23.09 -16.46
C LEU A 157 20.64 -24.19 -17.53
N ALA A 158 19.62 -25.04 -17.49
CA ALA A 158 19.41 -26.15 -18.43
C ALA A 158 18.21 -25.91 -19.38
N ALA A 159 17.82 -24.64 -19.60
CA ALA A 159 16.73 -24.23 -20.49
C ALA A 159 15.42 -25.04 -20.30
N GLY A 160 15.04 -25.33 -19.06
CA GLY A 160 13.85 -26.12 -18.71
C GLY A 160 13.93 -27.63 -19.00
N LYS A 161 15.03 -28.14 -19.57
CA LYS A 161 15.23 -29.56 -19.90
C LYS A 161 15.86 -30.38 -18.77
N GLY A 162 16.43 -29.73 -17.77
CA GLY A 162 17.12 -30.37 -16.64
C GLY A 162 16.22 -30.72 -15.46
N VAL A 163 14.93 -31.00 -15.69
CA VAL A 163 13.96 -31.42 -14.65
C VAL A 163 13.46 -32.82 -14.99
N LEU A 164 13.75 -33.79 -14.14
CA LEU A 164 13.39 -35.20 -14.29
C LEU A 164 12.38 -35.58 -13.19
N MET A 165 11.28 -36.21 -13.58
CA MET A 165 10.20 -36.65 -12.67
C MET A 165 10.12 -38.18 -12.66
N PRO A 166 11.04 -38.86 -11.96
CA PRO A 166 11.01 -40.31 -11.84
C PRO A 166 9.74 -40.78 -11.12
N THR A 167 9.21 -41.92 -11.55
CA THR A 167 8.02 -42.57 -10.98
C THR A 167 8.35 -43.66 -9.97
N SER A 168 9.64 -43.94 -9.76
CA SER A 168 10.13 -44.90 -8.78
C SER A 168 11.53 -44.54 -8.27
N LYS A 169 11.92 -45.06 -7.09
CA LYS A 169 13.28 -44.90 -6.57
C LYS A 169 14.35 -45.43 -7.53
N ALA A 170 14.09 -46.54 -8.24
CA ALA A 170 15.03 -47.08 -9.22
C ALA A 170 15.24 -46.12 -10.40
N GLU A 171 14.16 -45.55 -10.93
CA GLU A 171 14.22 -44.53 -11.99
C GLU A 171 14.94 -43.26 -11.51
N ALA A 172 14.71 -42.85 -10.26
CA ALA A 172 15.40 -41.71 -9.65
C ALA A 172 16.92 -41.93 -9.55
N LEU A 173 17.38 -43.13 -9.16
CA LEU A 173 18.81 -43.45 -9.12
C LEU A 173 19.44 -43.46 -10.53
N GLN A 174 18.69 -43.92 -11.53
CA GLN A 174 19.13 -43.89 -12.93
C GLN A 174 19.22 -42.45 -13.44
N ALA A 175 18.23 -41.60 -13.11
CA ALA A 175 18.25 -40.18 -13.43
C ALA A 175 19.45 -39.46 -12.77
N LEU A 176 19.74 -39.73 -11.50
CA LEU A 176 20.94 -39.21 -10.83
C LEU A 176 22.22 -39.62 -11.56
N LYS A 177 22.32 -40.87 -12.02
CA LYS A 177 23.48 -41.36 -12.77
C LYS A 177 23.62 -40.61 -14.11
N ALA A 178 22.53 -40.46 -14.85
CA ALA A 178 22.53 -39.74 -16.13
C ALA A 178 23.01 -38.29 -15.98
N VAL A 179 22.58 -37.62 -14.91
CA VAL A 179 22.93 -36.21 -14.64
C VAL A 179 24.35 -36.06 -14.10
N MET A 180 24.71 -36.79 -13.04
CA MET A 180 25.95 -36.56 -12.27
C MET A 180 27.16 -37.35 -12.77
N VAL A 181 26.92 -38.54 -13.34
CA VAL A 181 27.99 -39.46 -13.78
C VAL A 181 28.15 -39.40 -15.30
N ASP A 182 27.06 -39.59 -16.04
CA ASP A 182 27.09 -39.62 -17.51
C ASP A 182 27.12 -38.20 -18.12
N ARG A 183 26.91 -37.16 -17.30
CA ARG A 183 27.03 -35.73 -17.62
C ARG A 183 26.19 -35.28 -18.83
N GLU A 184 24.96 -35.79 -18.95
CA GLU A 184 24.06 -35.44 -20.05
C GLU A 184 23.77 -33.93 -20.17
N PHE A 185 23.86 -33.19 -19.06
CA PHE A 185 23.66 -31.74 -19.01
C PHE A 185 24.97 -30.93 -18.84
N GLY A 186 26.13 -31.56 -19.07
CA GLY A 186 27.43 -30.93 -18.89
C GLY A 186 27.64 -30.40 -17.46
N ALA A 187 28.27 -29.23 -17.33
CA ALA A 187 28.57 -28.62 -16.03
C ALA A 187 27.33 -28.27 -15.19
N ALA A 188 26.13 -28.18 -15.79
CA ALA A 188 24.90 -27.95 -15.04
C ALA A 188 24.54 -29.13 -14.12
N GLY A 189 25.10 -30.32 -14.38
CA GLY A 189 24.92 -31.54 -13.58
C GLY A 189 25.95 -31.76 -12.47
N ASP A 190 26.93 -30.85 -12.30
CA ASP A 190 27.93 -30.94 -11.22
C ASP A 190 27.29 -30.79 -9.81
N GLU A 191 26.09 -30.22 -9.76
CA GLU A 191 25.27 -30.10 -8.56
C GLU A 191 23.80 -30.36 -8.92
N VAL A 192 23.13 -31.20 -8.14
CA VAL A 192 21.73 -31.55 -8.32
C VAL A 192 20.91 -31.19 -7.08
N VAL A 193 19.67 -30.80 -7.32
CA VAL A 193 18.64 -30.63 -6.30
C VAL A 193 17.69 -31.81 -6.40
N VAL A 194 17.55 -32.56 -5.31
CA VAL A 194 16.52 -33.60 -5.17
C VAL A 194 15.44 -33.03 -4.26
N GLU A 195 14.21 -32.95 -4.74
CA GLU A 195 13.10 -32.33 -4.01
C GLU A 195 11.83 -33.20 -4.01
N GLU A 196 10.94 -32.94 -3.06
CA GLU A 196 9.59 -33.48 -2.98
C GLU A 196 8.77 -33.12 -4.24
N LEU A 197 8.11 -34.13 -4.81
CA LEU A 197 7.11 -33.94 -5.87
C LEU A 197 5.86 -33.28 -5.29
N LEU A 198 5.67 -32.00 -5.62
CA LEU A 198 4.47 -31.28 -5.23
C LEU A 198 3.31 -31.58 -6.19
N VAL A 199 2.12 -31.78 -5.63
CA VAL A 199 0.88 -32.00 -6.38
C VAL A 199 -0.09 -30.86 -6.10
N GLY A 200 -0.61 -30.25 -7.16
CA GLY A 200 -1.49 -29.09 -7.05
C GLY A 200 -1.72 -28.41 -8.39
N GLN A 201 -2.32 -27.22 -8.35
CA GLN A 201 -2.44 -26.36 -9.52
C GLN A 201 -1.24 -25.42 -9.61
N GLU A 202 -0.61 -25.35 -10.79
CA GLU A 202 0.49 -24.42 -11.03
C GLU A 202 -0.05 -23.03 -11.43
N ILE A 203 0.51 -21.97 -10.83
CA ILE A 203 0.32 -20.58 -11.26
C ILE A 203 1.66 -19.85 -11.26
N SER A 204 1.75 -18.79 -12.06
CA SER A 204 2.92 -17.93 -12.18
C SER A 204 2.54 -16.50 -11.79
N VAL A 205 3.33 -15.87 -10.91
CA VAL A 205 3.17 -14.45 -10.56
C VAL A 205 4.40 -13.68 -10.98
N LEU A 206 4.19 -12.60 -11.75
CA LEU A 206 5.23 -11.66 -12.13
C LEU A 206 5.17 -10.47 -11.19
N ALA A 207 6.22 -10.27 -10.40
CA ALA A 207 6.28 -9.21 -9.40
C ALA A 207 7.41 -8.23 -9.72
N LEU A 208 7.10 -6.94 -9.82
CA LEU A 208 8.08 -5.88 -9.98
C LEU A 208 8.65 -5.49 -8.63
N SER A 209 9.94 -5.22 -8.61
CA SER A 209 10.61 -4.69 -7.43
C SER A 209 11.67 -3.66 -7.77
N ASP A 210 11.84 -2.71 -6.85
CA ASP A 210 12.91 -1.72 -6.81
C ASP A 210 13.97 -2.03 -5.73
N GLY A 211 13.90 -3.23 -5.15
CA GLY A 211 14.72 -3.69 -4.04
C GLY A 211 14.08 -3.50 -2.67
N TYR A 212 12.93 -2.81 -2.58
CA TYR A 212 12.18 -2.52 -1.36
C TYR A 212 10.70 -2.88 -1.49
N THR A 213 10.08 -2.33 -2.53
CA THR A 213 8.65 -2.44 -2.84
C THR A 213 8.40 -3.62 -3.76
N VAL A 214 7.23 -4.25 -3.64
CA VAL A 214 6.75 -5.31 -4.53
C VAL A 214 5.39 -4.95 -5.11
N ALA A 215 5.28 -4.89 -6.44
CA ALA A 215 4.02 -4.68 -7.16
C ALA A 215 3.79 -5.81 -8.17
N SER A 216 2.68 -6.55 -8.06
CA SER A 216 2.46 -7.78 -8.84
C SER A 216 1.47 -7.61 -9.99
N PHE A 217 1.76 -8.25 -11.11
CA PHE A 217 0.77 -8.50 -12.17
C PHE A 217 -0.27 -9.53 -11.71
N PRO A 218 -1.45 -9.60 -12.36
CA PRO A 218 -2.38 -10.70 -12.15
C PRO A 218 -1.67 -12.03 -12.40
N ALA A 219 -1.97 -13.05 -11.59
CA ALA A 219 -1.40 -14.37 -11.79
C ALA A 219 -1.76 -14.89 -13.19
N ALA A 220 -0.78 -15.50 -13.84
CA ALA A 220 -0.97 -16.20 -15.10
C ALA A 220 -0.87 -17.70 -14.88
N GLN A 221 -1.37 -18.49 -15.83
CA GLN A 221 -1.10 -19.91 -15.88
C GLN A 221 -0.64 -20.26 -17.29
N ASP A 222 0.53 -20.88 -17.39
CA ASP A 222 1.13 -21.30 -18.65
C ASP A 222 0.81 -22.77 -18.98
N HIS A 223 1.08 -23.18 -20.20
CA HIS A 223 0.85 -24.53 -20.70
C HIS A 223 2.16 -25.08 -21.29
N LYS A 224 2.95 -25.77 -20.46
CA LYS A 224 4.31 -26.23 -20.82
C LYS A 224 4.34 -27.38 -21.84
N ARG A 225 3.32 -28.24 -21.88
CA ARG A 225 3.30 -29.46 -22.72
C ARG A 225 3.02 -29.13 -24.19
N ALA A 226 3.72 -29.81 -25.11
CA ALA A 226 3.70 -29.53 -26.55
C ALA A 226 2.35 -29.78 -27.24
N HIS A 227 1.58 -30.77 -26.78
CA HIS A 227 0.37 -31.25 -27.45
C HIS A 227 -0.86 -31.17 -26.54
N ASP A 228 -2.04 -31.20 -27.16
CA ASP A 228 -3.35 -31.19 -26.50
C ASP A 228 -3.48 -32.30 -25.44
N GLY A 229 -4.24 -32.00 -24.38
CA GLY A 229 -4.40 -32.89 -23.23
C GLY A 229 -3.13 -32.98 -22.37
N ASP A 230 -2.29 -31.95 -22.41
CA ASP A 230 -1.02 -31.86 -21.67
C ASP A 230 -0.05 -33.02 -21.97
N LYS A 231 0.03 -33.40 -23.25
CA LYS A 231 0.88 -34.50 -23.75
C LYS A 231 2.16 -34.00 -24.41
N GLY A 232 3.10 -34.93 -24.59
CA GLY A 232 4.37 -34.66 -25.25
C GLY A 232 5.44 -34.05 -24.33
N PRO A 233 6.60 -33.68 -24.88
CA PRO A 233 7.70 -33.13 -24.10
C PRO A 233 7.34 -31.76 -23.49
N ASN A 234 8.06 -31.39 -22.43
CA ASN A 234 8.03 -30.03 -21.91
C ASN A 234 8.65 -29.06 -22.93
N THR A 235 8.05 -27.89 -23.04
CA THR A 235 8.46 -26.79 -23.92
C THR A 235 8.73 -25.54 -23.08
N GLY A 236 9.09 -24.43 -23.72
CA GLY A 236 9.13 -23.13 -23.07
C GLY A 236 7.74 -22.54 -22.77
N GLY A 237 6.66 -23.18 -23.22
CA GLY A 237 5.27 -22.72 -23.08
C GLY A 237 4.57 -22.63 -24.44
N MET A 238 3.44 -23.33 -24.58
CA MET A 238 2.59 -23.37 -25.78
C MET A 238 1.40 -22.40 -25.72
N GLY A 239 1.22 -21.73 -24.59
CA GLY A 239 0.18 -20.74 -24.37
C GLY A 239 0.11 -20.36 -22.90
N ALA A 240 -0.61 -19.28 -22.61
CA ALA A 240 -0.88 -18.80 -21.27
C ALA A 240 -2.19 -18.04 -21.23
N TYR A 241 -2.72 -17.79 -20.04
CA TYR A 241 -3.82 -16.85 -19.82
C TYR A 241 -3.68 -16.13 -18.47
N ALA A 242 -4.28 -14.96 -18.39
CA ALA A 242 -4.37 -14.16 -17.17
C ALA A 242 -5.69 -13.36 -17.15
N PRO A 243 -6.24 -13.04 -15.97
CA PRO A 243 -5.89 -13.59 -14.66
C PRO A 243 -6.22 -15.09 -14.56
N ALA A 244 -5.46 -15.85 -13.79
CA ALA A 244 -5.77 -17.25 -13.47
C ALA A 244 -6.93 -17.30 -12.44
N PRO A 245 -8.08 -17.93 -12.73
CA PRO A 245 -9.24 -17.90 -11.82
C PRO A 245 -9.00 -18.46 -10.43
N VAL A 246 -8.05 -19.41 -10.29
CA VAL A 246 -7.67 -19.99 -8.99
C VAL A 246 -6.93 -18.98 -8.09
N ALA A 247 -6.33 -17.95 -8.67
CA ALA A 247 -5.59 -16.91 -7.96
C ALA A 247 -6.55 -15.83 -7.44
N THR A 248 -7.32 -16.17 -6.42
CA THR A 248 -8.22 -15.22 -5.73
C THR A 248 -7.42 -14.07 -5.12
N ALA A 249 -8.09 -12.95 -4.84
CA ALA A 249 -7.44 -11.79 -4.19
C ALA A 249 -6.78 -12.17 -2.86
N GLN A 250 -7.46 -13.00 -2.05
CA GLN A 250 -6.93 -13.53 -0.79
C GLN A 250 -5.66 -14.37 -1.01
N LEU A 251 -5.66 -15.25 -2.01
CA LEU A 251 -4.46 -16.03 -2.33
C LEU A 251 -3.33 -15.11 -2.79
N MET A 252 -3.60 -14.11 -3.65
CA MET A 252 -2.58 -13.14 -4.08
C MET A 252 -2.00 -12.35 -2.90
N GLN A 253 -2.81 -11.93 -1.92
CA GLN A 253 -2.34 -11.29 -0.70
C GLN A 253 -1.48 -12.24 0.15
N GLN A 254 -1.90 -13.50 0.28
CA GLN A 254 -1.11 -14.52 0.97
C GLN A 254 0.25 -14.72 0.28
N LEU A 255 0.30 -14.85 -1.04
CA LEU A 255 1.54 -14.99 -1.81
C LEU A 255 2.44 -13.77 -1.63
N HIS A 256 1.87 -12.58 -1.61
CA HIS A 256 2.61 -11.34 -1.37
C HIS A 256 3.27 -11.35 0.02
N ALA A 257 2.50 -11.61 1.07
CA ALA A 257 2.97 -11.54 2.46
C ALA A 257 3.92 -12.68 2.86
N THR A 258 3.71 -13.89 2.31
CA THR A 258 4.47 -15.08 2.72
C THR A 258 5.63 -15.43 1.80
N VAL A 259 5.63 -14.93 0.56
CA VAL A 259 6.66 -15.27 -0.43
C VAL A 259 7.26 -14.03 -1.08
N LEU A 260 6.48 -13.24 -1.80
CA LEU A 260 7.05 -12.23 -2.71
C LEU A 260 7.80 -11.12 -1.95
N GLN A 261 7.17 -10.51 -0.95
CA GLN A 261 7.79 -9.46 -0.14
C GLN A 261 8.95 -10.03 0.72
N PRO A 262 8.79 -11.17 1.43
CA PRO A 262 9.91 -11.81 2.13
C PRO A 262 11.10 -12.17 1.24
N SER A 263 10.88 -12.50 -0.04
CA SER A 263 11.95 -12.78 -1.00
C SER A 263 12.77 -11.52 -1.28
N VAL A 264 12.11 -10.39 -1.57
CA VAL A 264 12.79 -9.12 -1.81
C VAL A 264 13.52 -8.64 -0.54
N ASP A 265 12.88 -8.75 0.62
CA ASP A 265 13.48 -8.42 1.91
C ASP A 265 14.67 -9.31 2.25
N GLY A 266 14.60 -10.60 1.96
CA GLY A 266 15.70 -11.54 2.14
C GLY A 266 16.90 -11.20 1.26
N MET A 267 16.68 -10.92 -0.02
CA MET A 267 17.75 -10.53 -0.96
C MET A 267 18.40 -9.20 -0.56
N ARG A 268 17.60 -8.22 -0.11
CA ARG A 268 18.09 -6.96 0.45
C ARG A 268 18.93 -7.19 1.70
N ARG A 269 18.45 -7.98 2.68
CA ARG A 269 19.18 -8.32 3.91
C ARG A 269 20.51 -9.02 3.63
N ASP A 270 20.58 -9.83 2.59
CA ASP A 270 21.79 -10.54 2.19
C ASP A 270 22.74 -9.71 1.30
N GLY A 271 22.43 -8.42 1.09
CA GLY A 271 23.28 -7.47 0.38
C GLY A 271 23.29 -7.68 -1.14
N PHE A 272 22.15 -8.04 -1.72
CA PHE A 272 21.92 -8.06 -3.17
C PHE A 272 20.46 -7.70 -3.48
N PRO A 273 20.04 -6.43 -3.26
CA PRO A 273 18.66 -6.01 -3.51
C PRO A 273 18.23 -6.36 -4.95
N PHE A 274 17.01 -6.88 -5.08
CA PHE A 274 16.46 -7.32 -6.36
C PHE A 274 15.69 -6.18 -7.02
N VAL A 275 16.19 -5.69 -8.15
CA VAL A 275 15.51 -4.70 -9.00
C VAL A 275 15.09 -5.41 -10.28
N GLY A 276 13.87 -5.22 -10.76
CA GLY A 276 13.38 -5.86 -11.99
C GLY A 276 12.11 -6.68 -11.77
N CYS A 277 11.93 -7.73 -12.57
CA CYS A 277 10.77 -8.62 -12.47
C CYS A 277 11.18 -9.96 -11.82
N LEU A 278 10.70 -10.20 -10.60
CA LEU A 278 10.78 -11.49 -9.93
C LEU A 278 9.56 -12.31 -10.37
N PHE A 279 9.80 -13.25 -11.28
CA PHE A 279 8.83 -14.25 -11.66
C PHE A 279 8.90 -15.40 -10.66
N THR A 280 7.75 -15.76 -10.08
CA THR A 280 7.67 -16.86 -9.11
C THR A 280 6.64 -17.87 -9.59
N GLY A 281 7.08 -19.11 -9.79
CA GLY A 281 6.21 -20.25 -10.05
C GLY A 281 5.74 -20.85 -8.73
N PHE A 282 4.43 -21.05 -8.58
CA PHE A 282 3.81 -21.61 -7.39
C PHE A 282 3.10 -22.92 -7.72
N MET A 283 3.18 -23.86 -6.77
CA MET A 283 2.26 -24.98 -6.69
C MET A 283 1.25 -24.72 -5.58
N LEU A 284 -0.04 -24.74 -5.92
CA LEU A 284 -1.13 -24.64 -4.95
C LEU A 284 -1.47 -26.04 -4.43
N THR A 285 -0.84 -26.41 -3.31
CA THR A 285 -1.00 -27.72 -2.68
C THR A 285 -2.12 -27.72 -1.64
N ALA A 286 -2.50 -28.90 -1.14
CA ALA A 286 -3.46 -29.01 -0.03
C ALA A 286 -2.98 -28.30 1.25
N ASP A 287 -1.66 -28.20 1.46
CA ASP A 287 -1.05 -27.54 2.62
C ASP A 287 -0.79 -26.03 2.39
N GLY A 288 -1.25 -25.50 1.25
CA GLY A 288 -1.06 -24.10 0.86
C GLY A 288 -0.07 -23.91 -0.30
N PRO A 289 0.18 -22.65 -0.69
CA PRO A 289 1.08 -22.33 -1.80
C PRO A 289 2.54 -22.58 -1.44
N LYS A 290 3.25 -23.30 -2.31
CA LYS A 290 4.70 -23.53 -2.21
C LYS A 290 5.39 -23.02 -3.48
N VAL A 291 6.56 -22.40 -3.32
CA VAL A 291 7.40 -21.95 -4.45
C VAL A 291 8.01 -23.16 -5.15
N LEU A 292 7.82 -23.25 -6.46
CA LEU A 292 8.45 -24.23 -7.34
C LEU A 292 9.81 -23.74 -7.83
N GLU A 293 9.88 -22.49 -8.29
CA GLU A 293 11.07 -21.86 -8.85
C GLU A 293 10.94 -20.33 -8.89
N TYR A 294 12.09 -19.66 -8.91
CA TYR A 294 12.20 -18.24 -9.22
C TYR A 294 12.86 -18.06 -10.58
N ASN A 295 12.33 -17.13 -11.37
CA ASN A 295 13.02 -16.54 -12.51
C ASN A 295 13.21 -15.05 -12.23
N CYS A 296 14.30 -14.48 -12.73
CA CYS A 296 14.75 -13.12 -12.46
C CYS A 296 14.36 -12.12 -13.56
N ARG A 297 13.43 -12.54 -14.42
CA ARG A 297 12.93 -11.81 -15.59
C ARG A 297 11.47 -12.14 -15.87
N PHE A 298 10.89 -11.42 -16.82
CA PHE A 298 9.54 -11.66 -17.31
C PHE A 298 9.36 -13.06 -17.96
N GLY A 299 8.22 -13.70 -17.73
CA GLY A 299 7.84 -15.00 -18.33
C GLY A 299 7.62 -14.94 -19.85
N ASP A 300 7.67 -16.07 -20.55
CA ASP A 300 7.35 -16.16 -21.98
C ASP A 300 6.67 -17.53 -22.19
N PRO A 301 5.33 -17.60 -22.40
CA PRO A 301 4.50 -16.53 -22.94
C PRO A 301 3.64 -15.74 -21.93
N GLU A 302 3.96 -15.73 -20.63
CA GLU A 302 3.14 -15.04 -19.62
C GLU A 302 3.11 -13.52 -19.81
N THR A 303 4.20 -12.93 -20.32
CA THR A 303 4.27 -11.49 -20.60
C THR A 303 3.23 -11.06 -21.63
N GLU A 304 3.03 -11.90 -22.64
CA GLU A 304 2.11 -11.72 -23.76
C GLU A 304 0.63 -11.73 -23.33
N VAL A 305 0.32 -12.12 -22.09
CA VAL A 305 -1.03 -12.05 -21.52
C VAL A 305 -1.17 -11.00 -20.41
N VAL A 306 -0.14 -10.74 -19.61
CA VAL A 306 -0.26 -9.74 -18.53
C VAL A 306 -0.14 -8.30 -19.03
N LEU A 307 0.72 -8.02 -20.03
CA LEU A 307 0.90 -6.65 -20.53
C LEU A 307 -0.34 -6.10 -21.27
N PRO A 308 -1.08 -6.90 -22.08
CA PRO A 308 -2.33 -6.42 -22.68
C PRO A 308 -3.39 -6.00 -21.67
N LEU A 309 -3.34 -6.50 -20.44
CA LEU A 309 -4.27 -6.16 -19.37
C LEU A 309 -3.94 -4.86 -18.63
N LEU A 310 -2.82 -4.21 -18.91
CA LEU A 310 -2.52 -2.88 -18.33
C LEU A 310 -3.66 -1.90 -18.62
N ALA A 311 -4.04 -1.12 -17.60
CA ALA A 311 -5.04 -0.07 -17.75
C ALA A 311 -4.48 1.08 -18.62
N ASP A 312 -5.35 1.80 -19.33
CA ASP A 312 -4.91 2.84 -20.28
C ASP A 312 -4.17 4.02 -19.60
N GLY A 313 -4.39 4.24 -18.30
CA GLY A 313 -3.67 5.23 -17.49
C GLY A 313 -2.39 4.73 -16.82
N CYS A 314 -2.02 3.46 -16.99
CA CYS A 314 -0.81 2.88 -16.40
C CYS A 314 0.38 3.00 -17.35
N ASP A 315 1.28 3.95 -17.11
CA ASP A 315 2.50 4.12 -17.92
C ASP A 315 3.61 3.13 -17.48
N LEU A 316 3.75 2.03 -18.23
CA LEU A 316 4.75 0.99 -17.95
C LEU A 316 6.20 1.52 -18.00
N ALA A 317 6.49 2.51 -18.84
CA ALA A 317 7.83 3.08 -18.95
C ALA A 317 8.20 3.85 -17.68
N GLU A 318 7.24 4.60 -17.12
CA GLU A 318 7.40 5.26 -15.82
C GLU A 318 7.54 4.25 -14.68
N VAL A 319 6.75 3.18 -14.68
CA VAL A 319 6.84 2.12 -13.66
C VAL A 319 8.22 1.47 -13.65
N PHE A 320 8.76 1.10 -14.82
CA PHE A 320 10.10 0.49 -14.89
C PHE A 320 11.22 1.46 -14.56
N LEU A 321 11.11 2.73 -14.97
CA LEU A 321 12.08 3.75 -14.60
C LEU A 321 12.08 4.01 -13.09
N ALA A 322 10.89 4.15 -12.48
CA ALA A 322 10.75 4.31 -11.05
C ALA A 322 11.33 3.13 -10.28
N ALA A 323 11.11 1.90 -10.75
CA ALA A 323 11.72 0.72 -10.16
C ALA A 323 13.24 0.69 -10.29
N ALA A 324 13.79 1.06 -11.46
CA ALA A 324 15.23 1.16 -11.66
C ALA A 324 15.89 2.23 -10.77
N GLU A 325 15.12 3.24 -10.33
CA GLU A 325 15.56 4.36 -9.50
C GLU A 325 15.26 4.20 -7.99
N GLY A 326 14.63 3.09 -7.56
CA GLY A 326 14.31 2.88 -6.13
C GLY A 326 13.08 3.64 -5.63
N ARG A 327 12.09 3.87 -6.51
CA ARG A 327 10.91 4.73 -6.26
C ARG A 327 9.61 4.06 -6.71
N LEU A 328 9.52 2.73 -6.71
CA LEU A 328 8.35 2.01 -7.24
C LEU A 328 7.08 2.30 -6.42
N ASP A 329 7.23 2.65 -5.13
CA ASP A 329 6.16 3.10 -4.24
C ASP A 329 5.50 4.42 -4.66
N ALA A 330 6.17 5.22 -5.51
CA ALA A 330 5.65 6.50 -5.99
C ALA A 330 4.75 6.38 -7.24
N VAL A 331 4.57 5.17 -7.78
CA VAL A 331 3.83 4.93 -9.03
C VAL A 331 2.87 3.75 -8.89
N GLY A 332 1.74 3.79 -9.61
CA GLY A 332 0.73 2.74 -9.55
C GLY A 332 0.84 1.74 -10.70
N LEU A 333 0.65 0.45 -10.40
CA LEU A 333 0.47 -0.61 -11.40
C LEU A 333 -1.00 -1.05 -11.40
N SER A 334 -1.73 -0.73 -12.47
CA SER A 334 -3.18 -0.98 -12.56
C SER A 334 -3.58 -1.73 -13.83
N PHE A 335 -4.67 -2.49 -13.72
CA PHE A 335 -5.12 -3.42 -14.74
C PHE A 335 -6.59 -3.18 -15.11
N ARG A 336 -6.93 -3.39 -16.38
CA ARG A 336 -8.32 -3.38 -16.84
C ARG A 336 -9.01 -4.69 -16.44
N ALA A 337 -10.33 -4.64 -16.27
CA ALA A 337 -11.13 -5.84 -16.11
C ALA A 337 -11.16 -6.67 -17.39
N GLY A 338 -11.22 -7.99 -17.26
CA GLY A 338 -11.27 -8.94 -18.37
C GLY A 338 -10.15 -9.99 -18.30
N PHE A 339 -9.99 -10.71 -19.39
CA PHE A 339 -9.01 -11.78 -19.55
C PHE A 339 -8.19 -11.58 -20.82
N ALA A 340 -6.95 -12.03 -20.78
CA ALA A 340 -6.10 -12.19 -21.94
C ALA A 340 -5.66 -13.66 -22.02
N ALA A 341 -5.66 -14.21 -23.23
CA ALA A 341 -5.20 -15.56 -23.49
C ALA A 341 -4.32 -15.56 -24.74
N THR A 342 -3.20 -16.26 -24.69
CA THR A 342 -2.25 -16.36 -25.80
C THR A 342 -2.03 -17.80 -26.23
N VAL A 343 -1.99 -18.01 -27.54
CA VAL A 343 -1.73 -19.30 -28.17
C VAL A 343 -0.42 -19.19 -28.95
N VAL A 344 0.54 -20.06 -28.64
CA VAL A 344 1.83 -20.08 -29.33
C VAL A 344 1.73 -20.95 -30.58
N MET A 345 2.09 -20.36 -31.72
CA MET A 345 2.32 -21.08 -32.97
C MET A 345 3.80 -21.45 -33.07
N ALA A 346 4.09 -22.74 -33.17
CA ALA A 346 5.43 -23.30 -33.22
C ALA A 346 5.73 -23.94 -34.58
N SER A 347 7.02 -24.05 -34.92
CA SER A 347 7.49 -24.79 -36.09
C SER A 347 7.50 -26.29 -35.80
N GLU A 348 7.03 -27.09 -36.76
CA GLU A 348 7.08 -28.55 -36.73
C GLU A 348 8.43 -29.08 -36.23
N GLY A 349 8.37 -30.04 -35.30
CA GLY A 349 9.55 -30.63 -34.67
C GLY A 349 9.98 -29.96 -33.35
N TYR A 350 9.50 -28.76 -33.02
CA TYR A 350 9.69 -28.15 -31.70
C TYR A 350 9.08 -29.04 -30.59
N PRO A 351 9.76 -29.28 -29.43
CA PRO A 351 11.00 -28.67 -28.92
C PRO A 351 12.32 -29.33 -29.37
N GLY A 352 12.27 -30.27 -30.30
CA GLY A 352 13.43 -30.89 -30.96
C GLY A 352 13.99 -30.04 -32.10
N ALA A 353 14.50 -30.70 -33.15
CA ALA A 353 14.97 -30.01 -34.35
C ALA A 353 13.80 -29.51 -35.19
N TYR A 354 13.87 -28.27 -35.67
CA TYR A 354 12.81 -27.62 -36.45
C TYR A 354 13.38 -26.84 -37.65
N PRO A 355 12.65 -26.73 -38.77
CA PRO A 355 13.07 -25.97 -39.94
C PRO A 355 12.96 -24.46 -39.69
N LYS A 356 13.83 -23.68 -40.36
CA LYS A 356 13.81 -22.21 -40.37
C LYS A 356 13.64 -21.70 -41.81
N GLY A 357 13.23 -20.45 -41.96
CA GLY A 357 13.11 -19.79 -43.27
C GLY A 357 11.80 -20.07 -43.99
N ARG A 358 10.76 -20.52 -43.29
CA ARG A 358 9.42 -20.68 -43.89
C ARG A 358 8.72 -19.32 -43.91
N ALA A 359 8.18 -18.93 -45.06
CA ALA A 359 7.43 -17.68 -45.18
C ALA A 359 6.15 -17.71 -44.34
N ILE A 360 5.84 -16.60 -43.69
CA ILE A 360 4.64 -16.43 -42.86
C ILE A 360 3.65 -15.51 -43.59
N ALA A 361 2.44 -16.02 -43.82
CA ALA A 361 1.32 -15.25 -44.33
C ALA A 361 0.45 -14.76 -43.17
N PHE A 362 0.20 -13.45 -43.13
CA PHE A 362 -0.67 -12.80 -42.14
C PHE A 362 -1.96 -12.34 -42.82
N GLY A 363 -3.11 -12.77 -42.31
CA GLY A 363 -4.43 -12.25 -42.65
C GLY A 363 -4.90 -11.18 -41.67
N GLU A 364 -6.12 -10.68 -41.87
CA GLU A 364 -6.75 -9.72 -40.95
C GLU A 364 -7.17 -10.39 -39.64
N THR A 365 -6.85 -9.76 -38.51
CA THR A 365 -7.23 -10.21 -37.18
C THR A 365 -8.33 -9.32 -36.60
N ALA A 366 -9.24 -9.90 -35.82
CA ALA A 366 -10.32 -9.14 -35.17
C ALA A 366 -9.79 -8.13 -34.12
N PRO A 367 -10.51 -7.04 -33.84
CA PRO A 367 -10.16 -6.10 -32.77
C PRO A 367 -9.93 -6.79 -31.42
N GLY A 368 -8.92 -6.35 -30.68
CA GLY A 368 -8.50 -6.98 -29.43
C GLY A 368 -7.68 -8.26 -29.61
N THR A 369 -7.12 -8.48 -30.80
CA THR A 369 -6.14 -9.53 -31.08
C THR A 369 -4.77 -8.92 -31.38
N GLN A 370 -3.72 -9.40 -30.70
CA GLN A 370 -2.34 -8.95 -30.81
C GLN A 370 -1.47 -10.14 -31.23
N VAL A 371 -0.54 -9.92 -32.16
CA VAL A 371 0.38 -10.95 -32.64
C VAL A 371 1.80 -10.57 -32.25
N PHE A 372 2.33 -11.23 -31.23
CA PHE A 372 3.69 -11.04 -30.79
C PHE A 372 4.60 -12.03 -31.51
N HIS A 373 5.61 -11.49 -32.19
CA HIS A 373 6.60 -12.29 -32.87
C HIS A 373 7.67 -12.77 -31.89
N ALA A 374 7.96 -14.07 -31.90
CA ALA A 374 9.07 -14.68 -31.18
C ALA A 374 10.19 -15.03 -32.17
N GLY A 375 10.22 -16.27 -32.64
CA GLY A 375 11.21 -16.75 -33.61
C GLY A 375 10.89 -16.35 -35.05
N THR A 376 10.93 -15.05 -35.37
CA THR A 376 10.78 -14.56 -36.76
C THR A 376 11.93 -13.67 -37.19
N ARG A 377 12.16 -13.55 -38.49
CA ARG A 377 13.10 -12.59 -39.09
C ARG A 377 12.50 -11.98 -40.34
N ARG A 378 13.06 -10.85 -40.79
CA ARG A 378 12.64 -10.21 -42.04
C ARG A 378 13.70 -10.39 -43.12
N THR A 379 13.32 -11.00 -44.24
CA THR A 379 14.19 -11.25 -45.40
C THR A 379 13.49 -10.76 -46.66
N GLY A 380 14.12 -9.88 -47.46
CA GLY A 380 13.54 -9.44 -48.74
C GLY A 380 12.15 -8.78 -48.63
N GLY A 381 11.83 -8.18 -47.48
CA GLY A 381 10.52 -7.58 -47.21
C GLY A 381 9.48 -8.53 -46.60
N ALA A 382 9.67 -9.85 -46.70
CA ALA A 382 8.81 -10.87 -46.12
C ALA A 382 9.25 -11.28 -44.70
N VAL A 383 8.32 -11.80 -43.90
CA VAL A 383 8.61 -12.35 -42.57
C VAL A 383 8.72 -13.88 -42.68
N GLU A 384 9.78 -14.44 -42.09
CA GLU A 384 10.07 -15.88 -42.11
C GLU A 384 10.25 -16.44 -40.69
N THR A 385 10.05 -17.75 -40.53
CA THR A 385 10.37 -18.47 -39.30
C THR A 385 11.89 -18.49 -39.02
N SER A 386 12.28 -18.36 -37.76
CA SER A 386 13.69 -18.31 -37.31
C SER A 386 13.93 -18.98 -35.95
N GLY A 387 12.88 -19.44 -35.27
CA GLY A 387 12.94 -20.11 -33.97
C GLY A 387 11.83 -21.16 -33.81
N GLY A 388 11.91 -21.96 -32.75
CA GLY A 388 10.97 -23.05 -32.50
C GLY A 388 9.56 -22.55 -32.17
N ARG A 389 9.46 -21.62 -31.19
CA ARG A 389 8.26 -20.81 -30.98
C ARG A 389 8.32 -19.62 -31.94
N VAL A 390 7.31 -19.47 -32.79
CA VAL A 390 7.34 -18.49 -33.89
C VAL A 390 6.52 -17.26 -33.54
N LEU A 391 5.28 -17.44 -33.10
CA LEU A 391 4.33 -16.36 -32.79
C LEU A 391 3.56 -16.69 -31.52
N ALA A 392 3.19 -15.67 -30.76
CA ALA A 392 2.20 -15.74 -29.68
C ALA A 392 1.02 -14.86 -30.08
N VAL A 393 -0.13 -15.49 -30.33
CA VAL A 393 -1.37 -14.80 -30.74
C VAL A 393 -2.24 -14.61 -29.52
N THR A 394 -2.34 -13.37 -29.05
CA THR A 394 -3.08 -13.00 -27.85
C THR A 394 -4.43 -12.41 -28.20
N GLY A 395 -5.50 -12.94 -27.62
CA GLY A 395 -6.82 -12.29 -27.58
C GLY A 395 -7.09 -11.69 -26.21
N VAL A 396 -7.76 -10.53 -26.19
CA VAL A 396 -8.27 -9.87 -24.98
C VAL A 396 -9.78 -9.79 -25.05
N GLY A 397 -10.47 -10.22 -23.99
CA GLY A 397 -11.92 -10.30 -23.94
C GLY A 397 -12.48 -10.05 -22.54
N ALA A 398 -13.80 -9.84 -22.44
CA ALA A 398 -14.46 -9.62 -21.15
C ALA A 398 -14.49 -10.89 -20.28
N GLY A 399 -14.45 -12.07 -20.91
CA GLY A 399 -14.34 -13.37 -20.27
C GLY A 399 -13.27 -14.23 -20.91
N LEU A 400 -12.81 -15.28 -20.21
CA LEU A 400 -11.74 -16.16 -20.69
C LEU A 400 -12.08 -16.85 -22.03
N GLN A 401 -13.32 -17.30 -22.24
CA GLN A 401 -13.75 -17.89 -23.50
C GLN A 401 -13.67 -16.89 -24.66
N ASP A 402 -14.11 -15.64 -24.46
CA ASP A 402 -14.02 -14.58 -25.48
C ASP A 402 -12.55 -14.27 -25.83
N ALA A 403 -11.67 -14.19 -24.83
CA ALA A 403 -10.24 -14.01 -25.05
C ALA A 403 -9.62 -15.16 -25.89
N LEU A 404 -10.00 -16.42 -25.60
CA LEU A 404 -9.55 -17.58 -26.36
C LEU A 404 -10.12 -17.62 -27.78
N ASP A 405 -11.40 -17.32 -27.96
CA ASP A 405 -12.05 -17.31 -29.27
C ASP A 405 -11.38 -16.30 -30.22
N ARG A 406 -10.99 -15.13 -29.68
CA ARG A 406 -10.20 -14.12 -30.40
C ARG A 406 -8.80 -14.61 -30.72
N ALA A 407 -8.09 -15.19 -29.75
CA ALA A 407 -6.76 -15.75 -29.95
C ALA A 407 -6.76 -16.81 -31.07
N TYR A 408 -7.67 -17.78 -31.01
CA TYR A 408 -7.82 -18.81 -32.04
C TYR A 408 -8.31 -18.24 -33.39
N GLY A 409 -9.13 -17.18 -33.36
CA GLY A 409 -9.48 -16.42 -34.56
C GLY A 409 -8.25 -15.84 -35.25
N GLY A 410 -7.35 -15.23 -34.49
CA GLY A 410 -6.07 -14.73 -34.99
C GLY A 410 -5.15 -15.84 -35.50
N VAL A 411 -5.07 -16.97 -34.79
CA VAL A 411 -4.28 -18.13 -35.22
C VAL A 411 -4.76 -18.65 -36.59
N ARG A 412 -6.08 -18.72 -36.82
CA ARG A 412 -6.65 -19.12 -38.11
C ARG A 412 -6.36 -18.15 -39.25
N ALA A 413 -6.09 -16.88 -38.94
CA ALA A 413 -5.73 -15.87 -39.93
C ALA A 413 -4.24 -15.92 -40.33
N ILE A 414 -3.42 -16.74 -39.66
CA ILE A 414 -1.97 -16.81 -39.89
C ILE A 414 -1.61 -18.20 -40.40
N ALA A 415 -0.76 -18.26 -41.42
CA ALA A 415 -0.31 -19.53 -41.99
C ALA A 415 1.20 -19.52 -42.28
N PHE A 416 1.86 -20.62 -41.93
CA PHE A 416 3.18 -20.98 -42.43
C PHE A 416 3.30 -22.50 -42.49
N GLU A 417 4.16 -22.99 -43.38
CA GLU A 417 4.37 -24.44 -43.56
C GLU A 417 4.87 -25.08 -42.26
N GLY A 418 4.21 -26.15 -41.82
CA GLY A 418 4.55 -26.87 -40.59
C GLY A 418 4.17 -26.13 -39.30
N ALA A 419 3.25 -25.16 -39.34
CA ALA A 419 2.72 -24.54 -38.14
C ALA A 419 1.91 -25.54 -37.30
N PHE A 420 2.20 -25.62 -36.01
CA PHE A 420 1.34 -26.30 -35.05
C PHE A 420 1.14 -25.47 -33.78
N TYR A 421 0.02 -25.69 -33.11
CA TYR A 421 -0.38 -25.01 -31.87
C TYR A 421 -1.34 -25.92 -31.11
N ARG A 422 -1.51 -25.66 -29.80
CA ARG A 422 -2.51 -26.38 -28.99
C ARG A 422 -3.90 -25.80 -29.20
N SER A 423 -4.92 -26.66 -29.20
CA SER A 423 -6.33 -26.29 -29.36
C SER A 423 -7.11 -26.21 -28.04
N ASP A 424 -6.46 -26.52 -26.93
CA ASP A 424 -7.05 -26.64 -25.59
C ASP A 424 -6.47 -25.66 -24.55
N ILE A 425 -5.79 -24.59 -24.98
CA ILE A 425 -5.28 -23.57 -24.05
C ILE A 425 -6.43 -23.03 -23.17
N GLY A 426 -6.25 -23.06 -21.85
CA GLY A 426 -7.23 -22.56 -20.88
C GLY A 426 -8.41 -23.48 -20.58
N HIS A 427 -8.49 -24.70 -21.15
CA HIS A 427 -9.63 -25.60 -20.97
C HIS A 427 -9.95 -25.90 -19.50
N ARG A 428 -8.93 -26.16 -18.66
CA ARG A 428 -9.10 -26.44 -17.22
C ARG A 428 -9.69 -25.27 -16.46
N ALA A 429 -9.27 -24.04 -16.78
CA ALA A 429 -9.81 -22.83 -16.15
C ALA A 429 -11.26 -22.56 -16.56
N ILE A 430 -11.62 -22.84 -17.82
CA ILE A 430 -13.01 -22.76 -18.26
C ILE A 430 -13.89 -23.76 -17.52
N GLU A 431 -13.42 -25.00 -17.35
CA GLU A 431 -14.16 -26.01 -16.60
C GLU A 431 -14.35 -25.58 -15.13
N HIS A 432 -13.30 -25.05 -14.49
CA HIS A 432 -13.37 -24.50 -13.15
C HIS A 432 -14.42 -23.36 -13.03
N LEU A 433 -14.41 -22.40 -13.97
CA LEU A 433 -15.37 -21.30 -14.01
C LEU A 433 -16.82 -21.80 -14.23
N ARG A 434 -17.01 -22.84 -15.07
CA ARG A 434 -18.34 -23.45 -15.27
C ARG A 434 -18.83 -24.19 -14.03
N GLN A 435 -17.97 -24.92 -13.34
CA GLN A 435 -18.32 -25.61 -12.09
C GLN A 435 -18.71 -24.62 -10.99
N GLN A 436 -18.01 -23.48 -10.87
CA GLN A 436 -18.41 -22.39 -9.96
C GLN A 436 -19.77 -21.79 -10.33
N GLN A 437 -20.08 -21.63 -11.61
CA GLN A 437 -21.38 -21.11 -12.07
C GLN A 437 -22.53 -22.11 -11.91
N GLN A 438 -22.26 -23.43 -11.99
CA GLN A 438 -23.28 -24.48 -11.91
C GLN A 438 -23.52 -25.00 -10.47
N GLY A 439 -22.59 -24.77 -9.53
CA GLY A 439 -22.72 -25.11 -8.11
C GLY A 439 -23.55 -24.12 -7.27
N GLY A 440 -24.06 -23.04 -7.88
CA GLY A 440 -24.75 -21.92 -7.20
C GLY A 440 -26.23 -22.13 -6.88
N SER A 441 -26.68 -23.34 -6.54
CA SER A 441 -28.04 -23.56 -6.00
C SER A 441 -28.04 -24.60 -4.86
N GLY A 442 -27.51 -24.20 -3.71
CA GLY A 442 -27.54 -25.03 -2.50
C GLY A 442 -26.97 -24.29 -1.30
N GLY A 443 -27.82 -23.51 -0.62
CA GLY A 443 -27.58 -22.96 0.73
C GLY A 443 -26.34 -22.07 0.85
N ALA A 444 -26.42 -20.82 0.43
CA ALA A 444 -25.40 -19.82 0.74
C ALA A 444 -25.35 -19.60 2.25
N GLY A 445 -24.26 -20.03 2.89
CA GLY A 445 -23.83 -19.43 4.14
C GLY A 445 -23.47 -17.96 3.87
N LEU A 446 -23.87 -17.07 4.78
CA LEU A 446 -23.60 -15.63 4.71
C LEU A 446 -22.08 -15.39 4.62
N SER A 447 -21.61 -14.62 3.63
CA SER A 447 -20.26 -14.05 3.67
C SER A 447 -20.23 -12.80 4.56
N TYR A 448 -19.04 -12.40 5.03
CA TYR A 448 -18.88 -11.17 5.83
C TYR A 448 -19.23 -9.91 5.01
N ALA A 449 -19.06 -9.96 3.68
CA ALA A 449 -19.54 -8.92 2.75
C ALA A 449 -21.07 -8.91 2.62
N ASP A 450 -21.73 -10.08 2.65
CA ASP A 450 -23.20 -10.17 2.73
C ASP A 450 -23.74 -9.68 4.08
N ALA A 451 -22.90 -9.69 5.12
CA ALA A 451 -23.18 -9.03 6.39
C ALA A 451 -22.94 -7.51 6.34
N GLY A 452 -22.41 -6.97 5.25
CA GLY A 452 -22.25 -5.53 5.00
C GLY A 452 -20.85 -4.97 5.27
N VAL A 453 -19.80 -5.81 5.33
CA VAL A 453 -18.41 -5.36 5.59
C VAL A 453 -17.49 -5.54 4.36
N ASP A 454 -16.91 -4.44 3.86
CA ASP A 454 -16.01 -4.37 2.68
C ASP A 454 -14.54 -4.28 3.09
N ILE A 455 -13.87 -5.44 3.12
CA ILE A 455 -12.44 -5.56 3.47
C ILE A 455 -11.53 -4.86 2.44
N ASP A 456 -11.93 -4.81 1.16
CA ASP A 456 -11.15 -4.15 0.11
C ASP A 456 -11.19 -2.63 0.26
N ALA A 457 -12.33 -2.08 0.68
CA ALA A 457 -12.43 -0.66 1.04
C ALA A 457 -11.55 -0.33 2.25
N GLY A 458 -11.50 -1.21 3.26
CA GLY A 458 -10.60 -1.08 4.41
C GLY A 458 -9.12 -1.03 3.99
N ASN A 459 -8.68 -1.96 3.14
CA ASN A 459 -7.29 -1.99 2.66
C ASN A 459 -6.92 -0.74 1.84
N ARG A 460 -7.83 -0.28 0.95
CA ARG A 460 -7.62 0.96 0.20
C ARG A 460 -7.49 2.18 1.12
N LEU A 461 -8.31 2.26 2.18
CA LEU A 461 -8.21 3.33 3.16
C LEU A 461 -6.83 3.33 3.82
N VAL A 462 -6.34 2.17 4.28
CA VAL A 462 -5.01 2.04 4.91
C VAL A 462 -3.90 2.57 4.01
N ASP A 463 -3.90 2.21 2.72
CA ASP A 463 -2.88 2.69 1.78
C ASP A 463 -2.95 4.21 1.54
N LEU A 464 -4.15 4.79 1.52
CA LEU A 464 -4.35 6.23 1.37
C LEU A 464 -3.88 7.03 2.61
N ILE A 465 -4.05 6.48 3.81
CA ILE A 465 -3.74 7.22 5.05
C ILE A 465 -2.29 7.02 5.52
N LYS A 466 -1.57 5.98 5.08
CA LYS A 466 -0.13 5.77 5.39
C LYS A 466 0.73 7.04 5.28
N PRO A 467 0.74 7.80 4.16
CA PRO A 467 1.56 9.01 4.05
C PRO A 467 1.09 10.13 4.99
N ILE A 468 -0.22 10.21 5.25
CA ILE A 468 -0.83 11.19 6.16
C ILE A 468 -0.36 10.92 7.60
N VAL A 469 -0.43 9.66 8.04
CA VAL A 469 -0.03 9.27 9.39
C VAL A 469 1.47 9.46 9.60
N ARG A 470 2.30 9.10 8.61
CA ARG A 470 3.77 9.31 8.65
C ARG A 470 4.17 10.78 8.82
N ALA A 471 3.34 11.74 8.41
CA ALA A 471 3.61 13.16 8.60
C ALA A 471 3.63 13.58 10.09
N THR A 472 3.04 12.76 10.98
CA THR A 472 3.00 13.00 12.43
C THR A 472 4.23 12.49 13.19
N ARG A 473 5.22 11.91 12.49
CA ARG A 473 6.42 11.32 13.10
C ARG A 473 7.12 12.29 14.05
N ARG A 474 7.63 11.76 15.16
CA ARG A 474 8.41 12.53 16.15
C ARG A 474 9.42 11.64 16.85
N ALA A 475 10.30 12.24 17.65
CA ALA A 475 11.19 11.47 18.51
C ALA A 475 10.37 10.49 19.38
N GLY A 476 10.69 9.20 19.27
CA GLY A 476 9.97 8.11 19.93
C GLY A 476 9.19 7.20 18.99
N THR A 477 8.83 7.62 17.77
CA THR A 477 8.08 6.77 16.82
C THR A 477 8.10 7.30 15.39
N ASP A 478 8.14 6.39 14.41
CA ASP A 478 8.12 6.73 12.98
C ASP A 478 6.70 6.88 12.41
N SER A 479 5.66 6.68 13.23
CA SER A 479 4.24 6.75 12.82
C SER A 479 3.91 5.84 11.62
N ASP A 480 4.47 4.62 11.62
CA ASP A 480 4.15 3.60 10.62
C ASP A 480 2.96 2.76 11.08
N ILE A 481 1.98 2.57 10.19
CA ILE A 481 0.72 1.87 10.48
C ILE A 481 0.59 0.60 9.65
N GLY A 482 -0.22 -0.35 10.12
CA GLY A 482 -0.41 -1.67 9.50
C GLY A 482 0.17 -2.84 10.29
N GLY A 483 0.80 -2.57 11.44
CA GLY A 483 1.11 -3.58 12.47
C GLY A 483 -0.03 -3.75 13.48
N PHE A 484 0.08 -4.75 14.37
CA PHE A 484 -0.93 -5.06 15.39
C PHE A 484 -1.04 -4.01 16.52
N GLY A 485 -0.10 -3.07 16.61
CA GLY A 485 -0.13 -2.01 17.62
C GLY A 485 0.92 -0.94 17.35
N GLY A 486 0.62 0.29 17.77
CA GLY A 486 1.57 1.40 17.71
C GLY A 486 2.62 1.31 18.81
N VAL A 487 3.87 1.66 18.49
CA VAL A 487 5.01 1.63 19.42
C VAL A 487 5.54 3.05 19.64
N PHE A 488 5.91 3.35 20.88
CA PHE A 488 6.55 4.62 21.26
C PHE A 488 7.70 4.39 22.25
N ASP A 489 8.90 4.83 21.90
CA ASP A 489 10.08 4.80 22.76
C ASP A 489 10.12 6.04 23.67
N LEU A 490 9.74 5.86 24.94
CA LEU A 490 9.80 6.91 25.96
C LEU A 490 11.24 7.37 26.25
N ARG A 491 12.25 6.53 26.03
CA ARG A 491 13.64 6.94 26.28
C ARG A 491 14.09 8.04 25.32
N ALA A 492 13.54 8.07 24.11
CA ALA A 492 13.86 9.04 23.09
C ALA A 492 13.37 10.48 23.41
N THR A 493 12.48 10.66 24.39
CA THR A 493 11.94 11.98 24.75
C THR A 493 12.81 12.75 25.74
N GLY A 494 13.72 12.07 26.45
CA GLY A 494 14.61 12.69 27.43
C GLY A 494 14.00 12.91 28.82
N TYR A 495 12.83 12.34 29.14
CA TYR A 495 12.29 12.37 30.51
C TYR A 495 13.14 11.53 31.48
N ALA A 496 13.24 11.99 32.73
CA ALA A 496 14.01 11.35 33.79
C ALA A 496 13.14 10.46 34.72
N ASP A 497 12.02 10.98 35.25
CA ASP A 497 11.02 10.23 36.03
C ASP A 497 9.61 10.53 35.50
N PRO A 498 9.29 10.05 34.29
CA PRO A 498 8.01 10.35 33.66
C PRO A 498 6.85 9.62 34.33
N VAL A 499 5.72 10.32 34.45
CA VAL A 499 4.38 9.78 34.67
C VAL A 499 3.60 9.89 33.37
N LEU A 500 2.97 8.78 32.96
CA LEU A 500 2.09 8.78 31.79
C LEU A 500 0.69 9.25 32.16
N VAL A 501 0.12 10.09 31.31
CA VAL A 501 -1.25 10.61 31.43
C VAL A 501 -1.99 10.20 30.16
N SER A 502 -3.13 9.55 30.30
CA SER A 502 -3.97 9.12 29.18
C SER A 502 -5.34 9.77 29.22
N ALA A 503 -5.89 10.10 28.05
CA ALA A 503 -7.25 10.62 27.90
C ALA A 503 -8.02 9.87 26.80
N THR A 504 -9.34 9.77 26.97
CA THR A 504 -10.27 9.19 26.02
C THR A 504 -11.58 9.98 26.00
N ASP A 505 -12.06 10.27 24.79
CA ASP A 505 -13.24 11.11 24.49
C ASP A 505 -13.57 10.97 22.99
N GLY A 506 -14.72 11.48 22.58
CA GLY A 506 -15.18 11.53 21.20
C GLY A 506 -15.47 12.95 20.73
N VAL A 507 -16.01 13.07 19.50
CA VAL A 507 -16.48 14.35 18.96
C VAL A 507 -17.95 14.62 19.32
N GLY A 508 -18.73 13.57 19.56
CA GLY A 508 -20.14 13.66 19.91
C GLY A 508 -21.02 14.14 18.75
N THR A 509 -22.12 14.84 19.07
CA THR A 509 -23.17 15.15 18.08
C THR A 509 -22.79 16.23 17.06
N LYS A 510 -21.59 16.83 17.17
CA LYS A 510 -21.01 17.65 16.09
C LYS A 510 -20.81 16.86 14.80
N LEU A 511 -20.60 15.54 14.90
CA LEU A 511 -20.53 14.63 13.75
C LEU A 511 -21.78 14.68 12.87
N LYS A 512 -22.97 14.92 13.43
CA LYS A 512 -24.19 15.05 12.61
C LYS A 512 -24.16 16.26 11.68
N ILE A 513 -23.49 17.34 12.06
CA ILE A 513 -23.28 18.50 11.19
C ILE A 513 -22.22 18.18 10.13
N ALA A 514 -21.14 17.50 10.51
CA ALA A 514 -20.10 17.04 9.59
C ALA A 514 -20.68 16.15 8.48
N HIS A 515 -21.54 15.20 8.84
CA HIS A 515 -22.27 14.33 7.92
C HIS A 515 -23.17 15.09 6.96
N GLU A 516 -24.01 16.00 7.47
CA GLU A 516 -24.92 16.78 6.61
C GLU A 516 -24.17 17.73 5.66
N MET A 517 -23.00 18.22 6.09
CA MET A 517 -22.19 19.16 5.30
C MET A 517 -21.16 18.48 4.39
N GLY A 518 -20.91 17.18 4.55
CA GLY A 518 -19.84 16.46 3.85
C GLY A 518 -18.44 16.97 4.21
N VAL A 519 -18.18 17.24 5.50
CA VAL A 519 -16.94 17.85 5.99
C VAL A 519 -16.40 17.05 7.16
N HIS A 520 -15.32 16.29 6.92
CA HIS A 520 -14.85 15.31 7.90
C HIS A 520 -13.47 15.63 8.48
N ASP A 521 -12.69 16.49 7.82
CA ASP A 521 -11.36 16.89 8.29
C ASP A 521 -11.40 17.75 9.57
N SER A 522 -12.34 18.70 9.66
CA SER A 522 -12.42 19.55 10.85
C SER A 522 -12.73 18.78 12.14
N VAL A 523 -13.56 17.74 12.05
CA VAL A 523 -13.91 16.89 13.20
C VAL A 523 -12.81 15.90 13.57
N GLY A 524 -11.88 15.59 12.66
CA GLY A 524 -10.64 14.88 13.00
C GLY A 524 -9.74 15.70 13.93
N ILE A 525 -9.61 17.01 13.68
CA ILE A 525 -8.88 17.94 14.57
C ILE A 525 -9.58 18.04 15.93
N ASP A 526 -10.92 18.14 15.92
CA ASP A 526 -11.72 18.15 17.16
C ASP A 526 -11.44 16.91 18.02
N LEU A 527 -11.35 15.71 17.41
CA LEU A 527 -11.09 14.48 18.14
C LEU A 527 -9.76 14.55 18.90
N VAL A 528 -8.71 15.07 18.26
CA VAL A 528 -7.41 15.26 18.91
C VAL A 528 -7.49 16.31 20.00
N ALA A 529 -8.09 17.46 19.70
CA ALA A 529 -8.17 18.60 20.61
C ALA A 529 -8.84 18.25 21.94
N MET A 530 -9.90 17.43 21.92
CA MET A 530 -10.59 16.97 23.12
C MET A 530 -9.67 16.18 24.08
N GLN A 531 -8.74 15.39 23.56
CA GLN A 531 -7.81 14.62 24.40
C GLN A 531 -6.58 15.41 24.83
N VAL A 532 -5.91 16.05 23.87
CA VAL A 532 -4.59 16.62 24.11
C VAL A 532 -4.67 17.83 25.03
N ASN A 533 -5.78 18.56 24.98
CA ASN A 533 -6.08 19.62 25.94
C ASN A 533 -6.36 19.05 27.35
N ASP A 534 -6.98 17.88 27.47
CA ASP A 534 -7.23 17.22 28.75
C ASP A 534 -5.96 16.57 29.35
N ILE A 535 -5.00 16.20 28.51
CA ILE A 535 -3.69 15.73 28.95
C ILE A 535 -2.82 16.90 29.42
N VAL A 536 -2.80 18.00 28.65
CA VAL A 536 -1.95 19.15 29.02
C VAL A 536 -2.42 19.83 30.30
N VAL A 537 -3.70 19.72 30.71
CA VAL A 537 -4.12 20.23 32.02
C VAL A 537 -3.46 19.53 33.21
N GLN A 538 -2.97 18.31 33.02
CA GLN A 538 -2.17 17.57 34.00
C GLN A 538 -0.67 17.94 33.93
N GLY A 539 -0.30 18.86 33.04
CA GLY A 539 1.08 19.28 32.77
C GLY A 539 1.80 18.38 31.75
N ALA A 540 1.12 17.39 31.19
CA ALA A 540 1.73 16.40 30.30
C ALA A 540 1.84 16.87 28.85
N GLU A 541 2.99 16.57 28.25
CA GLU A 541 3.22 16.71 26.81
C GLU A 541 2.58 15.52 26.09
N PRO A 542 1.65 15.73 25.15
CA PRO A 542 1.13 14.65 24.31
C PRO A 542 2.23 13.99 23.50
N LEU A 543 2.33 12.66 23.56
CA LEU A 543 3.36 11.89 22.87
C LEU A 543 2.78 11.12 21.69
N LEU A 544 1.69 10.40 21.91
CA LEU A 544 1.05 9.54 20.93
C LEU A 544 -0.48 9.66 20.97
N PHE A 545 -1.09 9.33 19.83
CA PHE A 545 -2.53 9.34 19.61
C PHE A 545 -2.94 8.08 18.84
N GLN A 546 -4.12 7.55 19.17
CA GLN A 546 -4.81 6.53 18.38
C GLN A 546 -6.27 6.93 18.19
N ASP A 547 -6.85 6.57 17.05
CA ASP A 547 -8.26 6.79 16.74
C ASP A 547 -9.02 5.47 16.54
N TYR A 548 -10.30 5.49 16.89
CA TYR A 548 -11.25 4.44 16.61
C TYR A 548 -12.37 5.04 15.77
N TYR A 549 -12.54 4.54 14.56
CA TYR A 549 -13.54 4.98 13.59
C TYR A 549 -14.54 3.84 13.36
N ALA A 550 -15.78 4.05 13.79
CA ALA A 550 -16.85 3.07 13.70
C ALA A 550 -17.93 3.55 12.73
N CYS A 551 -18.22 2.82 11.66
CA CYS A 551 -19.19 3.23 10.65
C CYS A 551 -20.20 2.15 10.27
N GLY A 552 -21.37 2.54 9.77
CA GLY A 552 -22.38 1.60 9.26
C GLY A 552 -21.98 1.00 7.92
N ARG A 553 -21.45 1.85 7.04
CA ARG A 553 -20.80 1.49 5.78
C ARG A 553 -19.60 2.40 5.57
N LEU A 554 -18.47 1.82 5.19
CA LEU A 554 -17.22 2.55 5.00
C LEU A 554 -17.29 3.45 3.75
N ASP A 555 -17.20 4.75 3.98
CA ASP A 555 -16.90 5.74 2.94
C ASP A 555 -15.41 6.09 3.02
N VAL A 556 -14.64 5.61 2.03
CA VAL A 556 -13.18 5.74 2.00
C VAL A 556 -12.74 7.20 1.93
N GLU A 557 -13.47 8.07 1.23
CA GLU A 557 -13.09 9.48 1.11
C GLU A 557 -13.36 10.23 2.42
N ALA A 558 -14.52 10.00 3.03
CA ALA A 558 -14.87 10.58 4.32
C ALA A 558 -13.91 10.13 5.43
N ALA A 559 -13.58 8.84 5.48
CA ALA A 559 -12.62 8.29 6.44
C ALA A 559 -11.21 8.82 6.22
N ARG A 560 -10.75 8.93 4.96
CA ARG A 560 -9.44 9.53 4.63
C ARG A 560 -9.38 10.99 5.09
N ASP A 561 -10.40 11.78 4.78
CA ASP A 561 -10.46 13.19 5.16
C ASP A 561 -10.53 13.36 6.68
N PHE A 562 -11.26 12.49 7.38
CA PHE A 562 -11.25 12.42 8.84
C PHE A 562 -9.84 12.17 9.39
N VAL A 563 -9.15 11.13 8.91
CA VAL A 563 -7.79 10.79 9.35
C VAL A 563 -6.79 11.91 9.01
N ARG A 564 -6.95 12.61 7.88
CA ARG A 564 -6.20 13.84 7.58
C ARG A 564 -6.36 14.88 8.69
N GLY A 565 -7.60 15.12 9.13
CA GLY A 565 -7.89 15.99 10.26
C GLY A 565 -7.23 15.55 11.57
N VAL A 566 -7.27 14.24 11.88
CA VAL A 566 -6.60 13.69 13.06
C VAL A 566 -5.08 13.92 12.98
N ALA A 567 -4.47 13.69 11.83
CA ALA A 567 -3.05 13.92 11.63
C ALA A 567 -2.67 15.41 11.77
N ASP A 568 -3.46 16.31 11.18
CA ASP A 568 -3.26 17.76 11.32
C ASP A 568 -3.37 18.20 12.79
N GLY A 569 -4.33 17.64 13.53
CA GLY A 569 -4.46 17.84 14.97
C GLY A 569 -3.25 17.33 15.75
N CYS A 570 -2.75 16.13 15.41
CA CYS A 570 -1.56 15.55 16.03
C CYS A 570 -0.31 16.41 15.80
N VAL A 571 -0.11 16.91 14.57
CA VAL A 571 0.98 17.83 14.23
C VAL A 571 0.86 19.13 15.04
N ALA A 572 -0.34 19.72 15.13
CA ALA A 572 -0.58 20.92 15.91
C ALA A 572 -0.33 20.73 17.42
N ALA A 573 -0.66 19.54 17.96
CA ALA A 573 -0.38 19.17 19.34
C ALA A 573 1.09 18.80 19.57
N GLY A 574 1.80 18.40 18.53
CA GLY A 574 3.16 17.86 18.59
C GLY A 574 3.21 16.37 19.00
N CYS A 575 2.14 15.59 18.81
CA CYS A 575 2.14 14.14 19.05
C CYS A 575 2.12 13.33 17.75
N ALA A 576 2.43 12.04 17.85
CA ALA A 576 2.35 11.10 16.72
C ALA A 576 1.00 10.37 16.70
N LEU A 577 0.37 10.29 15.53
CA LEU A 577 -0.67 9.29 15.28
C LEU A 577 0.04 7.96 15.01
N ILE A 578 -0.12 7.00 15.92
CA ILE A 578 0.67 5.74 15.88
C ILE A 578 -0.14 4.52 15.46
N GLY A 579 -1.42 4.71 15.13
CA GLY A 579 -2.33 3.65 14.77
C GLY A 579 -3.77 4.04 15.07
N GLY A 580 -4.67 3.19 14.64
CA GLY A 580 -6.10 3.34 14.85
C GLY A 580 -6.82 2.13 14.29
N GLU A 581 -8.12 2.08 14.49
CA GLU A 581 -8.96 0.97 14.07
C GLU A 581 -10.18 1.51 13.31
N THR A 582 -10.46 0.94 12.15
CA THR A 582 -11.63 1.27 11.32
C THR A 582 -12.57 0.07 11.31
N ALA A 583 -13.70 0.17 12.01
CA ALA A 583 -14.65 -0.91 12.18
C ALA A 583 -15.97 -0.62 11.44
N GLU A 584 -16.29 -1.45 10.45
CA GLU A 584 -17.59 -1.44 9.77
C GLU A 584 -18.57 -2.33 10.54
N MET A 585 -19.62 -1.73 11.08
CA MET A 585 -20.62 -2.36 11.95
C MET A 585 -22.05 -2.10 11.41
N PRO A 586 -22.39 -2.72 10.27
CA PRO A 586 -23.72 -2.61 9.66
C PRO A 586 -24.81 -3.10 10.62
N GLY A 587 -25.87 -2.31 10.75
CA GLY A 587 -26.99 -2.58 11.67
C GLY A 587 -26.83 -1.96 13.07
N LEU A 588 -25.62 -1.59 13.49
CA LEU A 588 -25.40 -0.74 14.67
C LEU A 588 -25.47 0.75 14.30
N TYR A 589 -24.86 1.11 13.16
CA TYR A 589 -24.89 2.46 12.59
C TYR A 589 -25.70 2.47 11.29
N ALA A 590 -26.33 3.61 10.98
CA ALA A 590 -27.24 3.75 9.84
C ALA A 590 -26.53 4.35 8.61
N GLY A 591 -26.53 3.62 7.48
CA GLY A 591 -25.99 4.13 6.21
C GLY A 591 -24.51 4.51 6.33
N GLY A 592 -24.15 5.74 5.92
CA GLY A 592 -22.79 6.28 6.02
C GLY A 592 -22.49 7.00 7.34
N ASP A 593 -23.36 6.93 8.34
CA ASP A 593 -23.05 7.48 9.66
C ASP A 593 -21.82 6.76 10.24
N TYR A 594 -20.94 7.56 10.87
CA TYR A 594 -19.85 7.08 11.70
C TYR A 594 -19.83 7.78 13.05
N ASP A 595 -19.23 7.11 14.02
CA ASP A 595 -18.83 7.61 15.33
C ASP A 595 -17.34 7.40 15.55
N VAL A 596 -16.73 8.25 16.36
CA VAL A 596 -15.27 8.26 16.55
C VAL A 596 -14.89 8.45 18.01
N ALA A 597 -13.85 7.72 18.43
CA ALA A 597 -13.20 7.89 19.72
C ALA A 597 -11.69 8.07 19.54
N GLY A 598 -11.08 8.86 20.41
CA GLY A 598 -9.66 9.17 20.38
C GLY A 598 -9.00 8.75 21.69
N PHE A 599 -7.74 8.35 21.60
CA PHE A 599 -6.94 7.90 22.71
C PHE A 599 -5.60 8.60 22.66
N ALA A 600 -5.35 9.51 23.59
CA ALA A 600 -4.06 10.18 23.67
C ALA A 600 -3.29 9.69 24.90
N VAL A 601 -1.97 9.61 24.77
CA VAL A 601 -1.06 9.40 25.89
C VAL A 601 0.02 10.47 25.84
N GLY A 602 0.22 11.14 26.96
CA GLY A 602 1.30 12.09 27.19
C GLY A 602 2.16 11.71 28.38
N ALA A 603 3.25 12.45 28.56
CA ALA A 603 4.16 12.27 29.68
C ALA A 603 4.48 13.61 30.36
N VAL A 604 4.70 13.54 31.66
CA VAL A 604 5.12 14.68 32.51
C VAL A 604 6.13 14.18 33.52
N GLU A 605 7.11 15.02 33.87
CA GLU A 605 7.94 14.72 35.04
C GLU A 605 7.07 14.69 36.29
N ARG A 606 7.26 13.69 37.16
CA ARG A 606 6.47 13.57 38.40
C ARG A 606 6.40 14.87 39.21
N SER A 607 7.50 15.63 39.22
CA SER A 607 7.61 16.89 39.95
C SER A 607 6.86 18.07 39.32
N ASP A 608 6.47 17.96 38.05
CA ASP A 608 5.83 19.03 37.28
C ASP A 608 4.33 18.76 37.03
N MET A 609 3.79 17.68 37.61
CA MET A 609 2.36 17.36 37.54
C MET A 609 1.48 18.51 38.02
N LEU A 610 0.38 18.71 37.30
CA LEU A 610 -0.69 19.62 37.65
C LEU A 610 -1.97 18.83 37.98
N PRO A 611 -2.92 19.41 38.73
CA PRO A 611 -2.80 20.67 39.47
C PRO A 611 -1.89 20.55 40.70
N ARG A 612 -1.12 21.59 41.00
CA ARG A 612 -0.39 21.73 42.26
C ARG A 612 -1.32 22.32 43.31
N THR A 613 -2.26 21.50 43.79
CA THR A 613 -3.34 21.93 44.70
C THR A 613 -2.83 22.54 46.01
N ALA A 614 -1.63 22.18 46.47
CA ALA A 614 -0.99 22.78 47.64
C ALA A 614 -0.56 24.24 47.42
N ASP A 615 -0.32 24.65 46.16
CA ASP A 615 0.13 25.99 45.81
C ASP A 615 -1.03 26.94 45.50
N ILE A 616 -2.22 26.40 45.23
CA ILE A 616 -3.42 27.18 44.86
C ILE A 616 -4.02 27.78 46.13
N ALA A 617 -4.13 29.11 46.17
CA ALA A 617 -4.67 29.84 47.31
C ALA A 617 -5.58 30.99 46.87
N ALA A 618 -6.42 31.46 47.80
CA ALA A 618 -7.19 32.67 47.59
C ALA A 618 -6.25 33.86 47.28
N GLY A 619 -6.62 34.67 46.29
CA GLY A 619 -5.78 35.76 45.77
C GLY A 619 -5.00 35.39 44.50
N ASP A 620 -4.89 34.10 44.16
CA ASP A 620 -4.46 33.69 42.82
C ASP A 620 -5.43 34.21 41.76
N VAL A 621 -4.94 34.38 40.54
CA VAL A 621 -5.74 34.89 39.42
C VAL A 621 -6.11 33.76 38.46
N VAL A 622 -7.20 33.97 37.73
CA VAL A 622 -7.62 33.07 36.65
C VAL A 622 -7.40 33.76 35.31
N VAL A 623 -6.54 33.16 34.48
CA VAL A 623 -6.27 33.61 33.11
C VAL A 623 -7.06 32.73 32.14
N GLY A 624 -7.88 33.33 31.29
CA GLY A 624 -8.64 32.64 30.25
C GLY A 624 -7.98 32.80 28.88
N LEU A 625 -7.97 31.73 28.08
CA LEU A 625 -7.57 31.75 26.67
C LEU A 625 -8.80 31.64 25.79
N ALA A 626 -8.83 32.43 24.72
CA ALA A 626 -9.95 32.45 23.80
C ALA A 626 -10.13 31.11 23.08
N SER A 627 -11.39 30.67 22.91
CA SER A 627 -11.78 29.55 22.04
C SER A 627 -11.92 30.01 20.59
N SER A 628 -11.72 29.11 19.64
CA SER A 628 -12.04 29.32 18.21
C SER A 628 -13.55 29.35 17.93
N GLY A 629 -14.36 28.75 18.79
CA GLY A 629 -15.80 28.61 18.64
C GLY A 629 -16.37 27.68 19.70
N VAL A 630 -17.48 27.01 19.39
CA VAL A 630 -18.06 25.99 20.27
C VAL A 630 -17.17 24.75 20.23
N HIS A 631 -16.69 24.30 21.39
CA HIS A 631 -15.98 23.02 21.49
C HIS A 631 -16.94 21.85 21.25
N SER A 632 -16.42 20.66 20.95
CA SER A 632 -17.21 19.49 20.53
C SER A 632 -18.38 19.14 21.47
N ASN A 633 -18.21 19.35 22.78
CA ASN A 633 -19.27 19.17 23.77
C ASN A 633 -20.31 20.30 23.73
N GLY A 634 -21.61 19.94 23.80
CA GLY A 634 -22.74 20.88 23.77
C GLY A 634 -23.49 20.97 22.44
N PHE A 635 -23.03 20.26 21.39
CA PHE A 635 -23.62 20.33 20.06
C PHE A 635 -25.06 19.79 19.96
N SER A 636 -25.52 18.98 20.91
CA SER A 636 -26.92 18.56 20.99
C SER A 636 -27.86 19.76 21.21
N LEU A 637 -27.46 20.70 22.07
CA LEU A 637 -28.20 21.93 22.29
C LEU A 637 -28.05 22.88 21.09
N VAL A 638 -26.84 23.02 20.53
CA VAL A 638 -26.61 23.81 19.30
C VAL A 638 -27.56 23.39 18.17
N ARG A 639 -27.63 22.09 17.88
CA ARG A 639 -28.52 21.54 16.83
C ARG A 639 -30.00 21.83 17.12
N THR A 640 -30.39 21.75 18.39
CA THR A 640 -31.77 22.09 18.82
C THR A 640 -32.07 23.57 18.58
N VAL A 641 -31.12 24.47 18.86
CA VAL A 641 -31.26 25.90 18.59
C VAL A 641 -31.37 26.19 17.09
N VAL A 642 -30.54 25.54 16.27
CA VAL A 642 -30.58 25.67 14.80
C VAL A 642 -31.95 25.26 14.26
N ALA A 643 -32.45 24.09 14.68
CA ALA A 643 -33.77 23.60 14.28
C ALA A 643 -34.90 24.55 14.75
N ARG A 644 -34.84 25.03 15.99
CA ARG A 644 -35.84 25.98 16.54
C ARG A 644 -35.83 27.32 15.80
N ALA A 645 -34.68 27.76 15.31
CA ALA A 645 -34.53 28.95 14.49
C ALA A 645 -35.04 28.77 13.05
N GLY A 646 -35.46 27.56 12.66
CA GLY A 646 -35.94 27.25 11.30
C GLY A 646 -34.83 27.29 10.25
N LEU A 647 -33.57 27.10 10.66
CA LEU A 647 -32.41 27.12 9.76
C LEU A 647 -31.92 25.70 9.46
N GLY A 648 -31.39 25.50 8.24
CA GLY A 648 -30.59 24.32 7.90
C GLY A 648 -29.10 24.64 7.97
N PHE A 649 -28.23 23.63 7.98
CA PHE A 649 -26.79 23.88 8.04
C PHE A 649 -26.23 24.51 6.75
N ALA A 650 -26.92 24.35 5.62
CA ALA A 650 -26.60 25.04 4.37
C ALA A 650 -27.04 26.52 4.34
N SER A 651 -27.84 26.99 5.31
CA SER A 651 -28.27 28.40 5.38
C SER A 651 -27.09 29.33 5.62
N ALA A 652 -27.20 30.60 5.21
CA ALA A 652 -26.20 31.62 5.54
C ALA A 652 -26.03 31.75 7.06
N CYS A 653 -24.79 31.84 7.53
CA CYS A 653 -24.49 31.93 8.95
C CYS A 653 -24.97 33.28 9.52
N PRO A 654 -25.82 33.30 10.57
CA PRO A 654 -26.42 34.53 11.10
C PRO A 654 -25.44 35.55 11.68
N TRP A 655 -24.19 35.16 11.93
CA TRP A 655 -23.13 36.04 12.45
C TRP A 655 -21.96 36.23 11.48
N GLN A 656 -21.91 35.47 10.37
CA GLN A 656 -20.88 35.57 9.32
C GLN A 656 -21.53 35.24 7.96
N PRO A 657 -22.25 36.18 7.33
CA PRO A 657 -23.11 35.89 6.17
C PRO A 657 -22.41 35.22 4.97
N ASP A 658 -21.09 35.38 4.84
CA ASP A 658 -20.29 34.85 3.73
C ASP A 658 -19.96 33.34 3.84
N VAL A 659 -20.30 32.70 4.96
CA VAL A 659 -20.13 31.25 5.15
C VAL A 659 -21.45 30.60 5.53
N SER A 660 -21.61 29.30 5.24
CA SER A 660 -22.77 28.55 5.70
C SER A 660 -22.72 28.33 7.22
N LEU A 661 -23.90 28.23 7.84
CA LEU A 661 -24.06 27.98 9.26
C LEU A 661 -23.32 26.70 9.69
N GLY A 662 -23.43 25.63 8.90
CA GLY A 662 -22.73 24.38 9.13
C GLY A 662 -21.21 24.54 9.12
N ARG A 663 -20.65 25.25 8.12
CA ARG A 663 -19.19 25.51 8.07
C ARG A 663 -18.71 26.34 9.25
N ALA A 664 -19.45 27.36 9.66
CA ALA A 664 -19.11 28.17 10.83
C ALA A 664 -19.13 27.34 12.13
N LEU A 665 -20.13 26.48 12.30
CA LEU A 665 -20.25 25.58 13.45
C LEU A 665 -19.21 24.45 13.44
N LEU A 666 -18.70 24.08 12.28
CA LEU A 666 -17.63 23.09 12.11
C LEU A 666 -16.21 23.65 12.31
N THR A 667 -16.08 24.90 12.74
CA THR A 667 -14.79 25.46 13.18
C THR A 667 -14.14 24.51 14.20
N PRO A 668 -12.90 24.03 13.98
CA PRO A 668 -12.25 23.09 14.87
C PRO A 668 -12.02 23.67 16.27
N THR A 669 -12.12 22.81 17.28
CA THR A 669 -11.71 23.11 18.67
C THR A 669 -10.23 23.46 18.69
N ARG A 670 -9.89 24.52 19.44
CA ARG A 670 -8.51 25.02 19.51
C ARG A 670 -7.62 24.06 20.31
N ILE A 671 -6.43 23.77 19.81
CA ILE A 671 -5.39 23.01 20.51
C ILE A 671 -4.42 23.98 21.17
N TYR A 672 -4.24 23.90 22.49
CA TYR A 672 -3.45 24.86 23.27
C TYR A 672 -2.06 24.37 23.70
N VAL A 673 -1.72 23.12 23.36
CA VAL A 673 -0.56 22.39 23.91
C VAL A 673 0.75 23.17 23.77
N GLN A 674 1.06 23.65 22.57
CA GLN A 674 2.32 24.33 22.26
C GLN A 674 2.47 25.67 23.01
N ALA A 675 1.37 26.37 23.28
CA ALA A 675 1.37 27.61 24.05
C ALA A 675 1.53 27.37 25.56
N LEU A 676 1.00 26.24 26.07
CA LEU A 676 0.93 25.96 27.50
C LEU A 676 2.17 25.26 28.06
N LEU A 677 2.75 24.29 27.34
CA LEU A 677 3.89 23.50 27.83
C LEU A 677 5.10 24.34 28.29
N PRO A 678 5.50 25.44 27.59
CA PRO A 678 6.58 26.30 28.07
C PRO A 678 6.29 26.95 29.43
N LEU A 679 5.03 27.27 29.73
CA LEU A 679 4.63 27.87 31.00
C LEU A 679 4.61 26.83 32.13
N VAL A 680 4.22 25.60 31.83
CA VAL A 680 4.29 24.45 32.75
C VAL A 680 5.75 24.19 33.13
N ARG A 681 6.65 24.08 32.16
CA ARG A 681 8.09 23.86 32.39
C ARG A 681 8.75 24.98 33.20
N ARG A 682 8.26 26.22 33.07
CA ARG A 682 8.69 27.39 33.88
C ARG A 682 8.00 27.47 35.24
N ARG A 683 7.10 26.53 35.57
CA ARG A 683 6.31 26.46 36.80
C ARG A 683 5.46 27.70 37.09
N LEU A 684 5.03 28.42 36.06
CA LEU A 684 4.20 29.63 36.20
C LEU A 684 2.71 29.32 36.40
N VAL A 685 2.30 28.09 36.11
CA VAL A 685 0.90 27.65 36.17
C VAL A 685 0.71 26.70 37.34
N LYS A 686 -0.30 26.93 38.17
CA LYS A 686 -0.63 26.11 39.35
C LYS A 686 -1.72 25.06 39.08
N GLY A 687 -2.62 25.35 38.15
CA GLY A 687 -3.65 24.43 37.68
C GLY A 687 -4.28 24.94 36.38
N MET A 688 -4.90 24.05 35.61
CA MET A 688 -5.54 24.38 34.33
C MET A 688 -6.81 23.59 34.13
N ALA A 689 -7.83 24.19 33.53
CA ALA A 689 -9.08 23.52 33.17
C ALA A 689 -9.40 23.76 31.69
N HIS A 690 -9.55 22.68 30.94
CA HIS A 690 -10.08 22.72 29.58
C HIS A 690 -11.60 22.93 29.67
N ILE A 691 -12.07 24.04 29.10
CA ILE A 691 -13.48 24.44 29.21
C ILE A 691 -14.25 23.83 28.04
N THR A 692 -14.97 22.75 28.32
CA THR A 692 -15.76 22.01 27.32
C THR A 692 -17.22 21.86 27.77
N GLY A 693 -17.73 20.63 27.86
CA GLY A 693 -19.03 20.32 28.45
C GLY A 693 -19.00 20.56 29.95
N GLY A 694 -20.08 21.10 30.49
CA GLY A 694 -20.11 21.56 31.89
C GLY A 694 -19.47 22.95 32.09
N GLY A 695 -18.99 23.59 31.01
CA GLY A 695 -18.64 25.01 30.97
C GLY A 695 -17.66 25.42 32.08
N PHE A 696 -17.86 26.60 32.67
CA PHE A 696 -17.01 27.08 33.77
C PHE A 696 -17.29 26.34 35.07
N THR A 697 -18.56 26.05 35.34
CA THR A 697 -19.05 25.60 36.65
C THR A 697 -18.68 24.16 36.97
N ASP A 698 -18.55 23.27 35.99
CA ASP A 698 -18.18 21.86 36.23
C ASP A 698 -16.70 21.56 35.91
N ASN A 699 -16.03 22.36 35.08
CA ASN A 699 -14.64 22.10 34.69
C ASN A 699 -13.62 22.74 35.64
N ILE A 700 -13.77 24.02 36.00
CA ILE A 700 -12.83 24.71 36.89
C ILE A 700 -12.72 24.04 38.27
N PRO A 701 -13.79 23.53 38.92
CA PRO A 701 -13.66 22.89 40.23
C PRO A 701 -12.76 21.66 40.26
N ARG A 702 -12.54 20.99 39.12
CA ARG A 702 -11.74 19.76 39.01
C ARG A 702 -10.27 19.99 39.36
N VAL A 703 -9.81 21.24 39.33
CA VAL A 703 -8.39 21.58 39.53
C VAL A 703 -8.11 22.32 40.84
N LEU A 704 -9.16 22.63 41.61
CA LEU A 704 -9.06 23.42 42.82
C LEU A 704 -8.94 22.54 44.07
N PRO A 705 -8.22 22.97 45.13
CA PRO A 705 -8.32 22.37 46.45
C PRO A 705 -9.68 22.66 47.12
N PRO A 706 -10.12 21.85 48.09
CA PRO A 706 -11.50 21.88 48.61
C PRO A 706 -11.91 23.18 49.33
N HIS A 707 -10.95 24.02 49.73
CA HIS A 707 -11.16 25.23 50.53
C HIS A 707 -11.15 26.53 49.70
N VAL A 708 -11.07 26.43 48.37
CA VAL A 708 -11.14 27.58 47.46
C VAL A 708 -12.16 27.36 46.34
N GLY A 709 -12.66 28.48 45.83
CA GLY A 709 -13.52 28.60 44.67
C GLY A 709 -12.97 29.63 43.70
N VAL A 710 -13.72 29.93 42.63
CA VAL A 710 -13.33 30.92 41.63
C VAL A 710 -14.48 31.88 41.34
N ASP A 711 -14.18 33.17 41.35
CA ASP A 711 -15.06 34.20 40.81
C ASP A 711 -14.59 34.56 39.39
N VAL A 712 -15.44 34.29 38.39
CA VAL A 712 -15.21 34.67 36.99
C VAL A 712 -16.03 35.94 36.69
N ASP A 713 -15.41 36.91 36.03
CA ASP A 713 -16.02 38.17 35.62
C ASP A 713 -16.27 38.19 34.11
N ALA A 714 -17.50 37.90 33.72
CA ALA A 714 -17.96 37.81 32.34
C ALA A 714 -17.77 39.11 31.52
N ALA A 715 -17.64 40.25 32.19
CA ALA A 715 -17.41 41.54 31.54
C ALA A 715 -15.97 41.71 31.03
N ARG A 716 -15.05 40.79 31.37
CA ARG A 716 -13.63 40.85 30.99
C ARG A 716 -13.35 40.44 29.55
N TRP A 717 -14.30 39.82 28.87
CA TRP A 717 -14.19 39.50 27.45
C TRP A 717 -15.53 39.69 26.73
N ALA A 718 -15.45 39.92 25.43
CA ALA A 718 -16.65 40.00 24.61
C ALA A 718 -17.16 38.59 24.30
N LEU A 719 -18.43 38.30 24.64
CA LEU A 719 -19.06 37.04 24.24
C LEU A 719 -19.03 36.89 22.71
N PRO A 720 -18.41 35.84 22.14
CA PRO A 720 -18.29 35.72 20.69
C PRO A 720 -19.64 35.63 19.98
N PRO A 721 -19.73 36.06 18.70
CA PRO A 721 -21.01 36.15 17.98
C PRO A 721 -21.82 34.85 17.94
N VAL A 722 -21.16 33.69 17.83
CA VAL A 722 -21.83 32.38 17.86
C VAL A 722 -22.58 32.15 19.17
N PHE A 723 -22.00 32.49 20.32
CA PHE A 723 -22.64 32.31 21.62
C PHE A 723 -23.74 33.33 21.89
N ARG A 724 -23.57 34.59 21.44
CA ARG A 724 -24.65 35.59 21.48
C ARG A 724 -25.85 35.11 20.65
N TRP A 725 -25.59 34.55 19.47
CA TRP A 725 -26.63 33.99 18.62
C TRP A 725 -27.31 32.79 19.28
N LEU A 726 -26.55 31.82 19.81
CA LEU A 726 -27.09 30.66 20.51
C LEU A 726 -27.97 31.05 21.69
N LYS A 727 -27.50 31.99 22.53
CA LYS A 727 -28.24 32.55 23.66
C LYS A 727 -29.58 33.13 23.21
N ARG A 728 -29.54 34.03 22.21
CA ARG A 728 -30.74 34.72 21.71
C ARG A 728 -31.71 33.79 20.99
N ALA A 729 -31.23 32.98 20.05
CA ALA A 729 -32.06 32.10 19.23
C ALA A 729 -32.61 30.91 20.03
N GLY A 730 -31.84 30.41 21.00
CA GLY A 730 -32.26 29.33 21.90
C GLY A 730 -33.11 29.80 23.08
N GLY A 731 -33.06 31.10 23.42
CA GLY A 731 -33.62 31.61 24.67
C GLY A 731 -32.93 31.02 25.89
N ILE A 732 -31.61 30.83 25.82
CA ILE A 732 -30.81 30.17 26.85
C ILE A 732 -30.46 31.20 27.93
N ALA A 733 -30.70 30.85 29.20
CA ALA A 733 -30.33 31.71 30.32
C ALA A 733 -28.79 31.79 30.47
N ALA A 734 -28.28 32.85 31.07
CA ALA A 734 -26.83 33.11 31.05
C ALA A 734 -26.03 32.16 31.96
N ASP A 735 -26.63 31.72 33.06
CA ASP A 735 -26.16 30.64 33.93
C ASP A 735 -26.08 29.32 33.16
N GLU A 736 -27.12 28.99 32.39
CA GLU A 736 -27.13 27.81 31.54
C GLU A 736 -26.09 27.90 30.40
N MET A 737 -25.86 29.10 29.84
CA MET A 737 -24.77 29.32 28.88
C MET A 737 -23.41 29.03 29.53
N ALA A 738 -23.15 29.56 30.72
CA ALA A 738 -21.90 29.37 31.46
C ALA A 738 -21.68 27.92 31.92
N ARG A 739 -22.77 27.18 32.13
CA ARG A 739 -22.74 25.76 32.49
C ARG A 739 -22.59 24.84 31.28
N THR A 740 -23.16 25.19 30.14
CA THR A 740 -23.19 24.27 28.99
C THR A 740 -22.05 24.52 28.01
N PHE A 741 -21.62 25.79 27.85
CA PHE A 741 -20.66 26.18 26.82
C PHE A 741 -19.40 26.83 27.41
N ASN A 742 -18.38 26.95 26.55
CA ASN A 742 -17.14 27.64 26.87
C ASN A 742 -17.25 29.18 26.82
N CYS A 743 -18.35 29.71 26.26
CA CYS A 743 -18.65 31.13 26.11
C CYS A 743 -17.46 31.99 25.61
N GLY A 744 -16.62 31.44 24.75
CA GLY A 744 -15.46 32.15 24.20
C GLY A 744 -14.14 31.90 24.92
N ILE A 745 -14.12 31.17 26.04
CA ILE A 745 -12.91 30.81 26.78
C ILE A 745 -12.71 29.30 26.69
N GLY A 746 -11.69 28.84 25.97
CA GLY A 746 -11.43 27.42 25.80
C GLY A 746 -10.56 26.80 26.88
N MET A 747 -9.75 27.59 27.59
CA MET A 747 -8.86 27.12 28.65
C MET A 747 -8.80 28.16 29.79
N ALA A 748 -8.83 27.70 31.04
CA ALA A 748 -8.67 28.54 32.23
C ALA A 748 -7.45 28.10 33.05
N LEU A 749 -6.56 29.02 33.41
CA LEU A 749 -5.33 28.77 34.15
C LEU A 749 -5.40 29.46 35.51
N VAL A 750 -5.03 28.75 36.56
CA VAL A 750 -4.79 29.33 37.88
C VAL A 750 -3.30 29.67 37.99
N VAL A 751 -2.99 30.94 38.19
CA VAL A 751 -1.61 31.44 38.30
C VAL A 751 -1.45 32.38 39.49
N ALA A 752 -0.23 32.49 40.01
CA ALA A 752 0.06 33.46 41.07
C ALA A 752 -0.19 34.89 40.57
N ALA A 753 -0.70 35.76 41.44
CA ALA A 753 -1.01 37.15 41.09
C ALA A 753 0.21 37.89 40.51
N GLU A 754 1.41 37.68 41.06
CA GLU A 754 2.65 38.28 40.58
C GLU A 754 3.09 37.79 39.19
N HIS A 755 2.62 36.62 38.74
CA HIS A 755 2.98 36.04 37.43
C HIS A 755 1.90 36.27 36.36
N ALA A 756 0.76 36.84 36.71
CA ALA A 756 -0.38 37.03 35.82
C ALA A 756 -0.02 37.77 34.53
N ALA A 757 0.67 38.90 34.65
CA ALA A 757 1.04 39.75 33.52
C ALA A 757 2.00 39.03 32.57
N ASP A 758 3.03 38.37 33.12
CA ASP A 758 4.02 37.62 32.36
C ASP A 758 3.40 36.44 31.61
N VAL A 759 2.47 35.73 32.25
CA VAL A 759 1.73 34.61 31.64
C VAL A 759 0.86 35.10 30.49
N VAL A 760 0.07 36.16 30.70
CA VAL A 760 -0.78 36.75 29.65
C VAL A 760 0.07 37.24 28.48
N GLN A 761 1.19 37.93 28.76
CA GLN A 761 2.10 38.40 27.72
C GLN A 761 2.71 37.24 26.93
N ALA A 762 3.16 36.18 27.59
CA ALA A 762 3.75 35.02 26.94
C ALA A 762 2.76 34.30 26.02
N LEU A 763 1.51 34.12 26.47
CA LEU A 763 0.44 33.51 25.66
C LEU A 763 0.07 34.37 24.45
N ASN A 764 -0.06 35.68 24.64
CA ASN A 764 -0.33 36.58 23.52
C ASN A 764 0.83 36.62 22.51
N ALA A 765 2.08 36.53 22.98
CA ALA A 765 3.25 36.44 22.13
C ALA A 765 3.34 35.12 21.33
N SER A 766 2.74 34.03 21.82
CA SER A 766 2.61 32.76 21.08
C SER A 766 1.42 32.72 20.12
N GLY A 767 0.71 33.84 19.94
CA GLY A 767 -0.43 33.96 19.02
C GLY A 767 -1.78 33.55 19.62
N GLU A 768 -1.87 33.31 20.93
CA GLU A 768 -3.15 33.13 21.61
C GLU A 768 -3.78 34.49 21.95
N THR A 769 -5.05 34.48 22.34
CA THR A 769 -5.70 35.64 22.98
C THR A 769 -6.00 35.29 24.42
N ALA A 770 -5.23 35.83 25.35
CA ALA A 770 -5.32 35.56 26.77
C ALA A 770 -5.58 36.84 27.58
N ALA A 771 -6.38 36.72 28.64
CA ALA A 771 -6.67 37.80 29.57
C ALA A 771 -6.96 37.25 30.97
N VAL A 772 -6.79 38.10 32.00
CA VAL A 772 -7.29 37.79 33.35
C VAL A 772 -8.81 37.89 33.33
N ILE A 773 -9.48 36.78 33.68
CA ILE A 773 -10.94 36.65 33.66
C ILE A 773 -11.55 36.51 35.05
N GLY A 774 -10.74 36.34 36.10
CA GLY A 774 -11.25 36.11 37.44
C GLY A 774 -10.17 35.93 38.50
N SER A 775 -10.58 35.49 39.68
CA SER A 775 -9.71 35.25 40.83
C SER A 775 -10.16 34.05 41.65
N VAL A 776 -9.20 33.38 42.28
CA VAL A 776 -9.42 32.35 43.28
C VAL A 776 -9.83 33.01 44.59
N VAL A 777 -10.93 32.53 45.19
CA VAL A 777 -11.53 33.08 46.41
C VAL A 777 -11.67 32.00 47.48
N PRO A 778 -11.74 32.36 48.78
CA PRO A 778 -12.03 31.40 49.84
C PRO A 778 -13.40 30.73 49.60
N TYR A 779 -13.48 29.42 49.84
CA TYR A 779 -14.73 28.67 49.71
C TYR A 779 -15.00 27.81 50.94
N ALA A 780 -16.24 27.86 51.41
CA ALA A 780 -16.76 26.98 52.45
C ALA A 780 -17.99 26.25 51.90
N ALA A 781 -17.97 24.92 51.98
CA ALA A 781 -19.07 24.09 51.50
C ALA A 781 -20.36 24.39 52.27
N GLY A 782 -21.46 24.58 51.54
CA GLY A 782 -22.79 24.83 52.09
C GLY A 782 -23.89 24.52 51.08
N PRO A 783 -25.17 24.40 51.50
CA PRO A 783 -26.26 23.89 50.65
C PRO A 783 -26.53 24.72 49.38
N ALA A 784 -26.12 25.99 49.36
CA ALA A 784 -26.30 26.93 48.24
C ALA A 784 -24.97 27.54 47.76
N ALA A 785 -23.83 27.01 48.21
CA ALA A 785 -22.52 27.58 47.90
C ALA A 785 -21.95 26.99 46.61
N GLU A 786 -22.02 27.76 45.53
CA GLU A 786 -21.36 27.42 44.26
C GLU A 786 -19.85 27.62 44.37
N ARG A 787 -19.09 26.64 43.87
CA ARG A 787 -17.63 26.68 43.92
C ARG A 787 -17.03 27.56 42.81
N VAL A 788 -17.82 27.84 41.77
CA VAL A 788 -17.47 28.76 40.69
C VAL A 788 -18.67 29.66 40.47
N VAL A 789 -18.46 30.97 40.57
CA VAL A 789 -19.51 31.97 40.32
C VAL A 789 -19.11 32.78 39.10
N VAL A 790 -19.99 32.83 38.10
CA VAL A 790 -19.80 33.68 36.91
C VAL A 790 -20.66 34.94 37.06
N ARG A 791 -20.00 36.07 37.29
CA ARG A 791 -20.65 37.37 37.54
C ARG A 791 -20.71 38.21 36.27
N ASN A 792 -21.57 39.23 36.28
CA ASN A 792 -21.70 40.25 35.23
C ASN A 792 -22.12 39.67 33.87
N THR A 793 -22.94 38.61 33.88
CA THR A 793 -23.41 37.94 32.66
C THR A 793 -24.53 38.71 31.96
N GLU A 794 -24.98 39.86 32.48
CA GLU A 794 -26.03 40.67 31.86
C GLU A 794 -25.56 41.28 30.52
N GLY A 795 -24.25 41.45 30.34
CA GLY A 795 -23.63 41.92 29.10
C GLY A 795 -23.51 40.87 27.99
N TRP A 796 -23.89 39.62 28.27
CA TRP A 796 -23.85 38.49 27.33
C TRP A 796 -25.08 38.41 26.42
#